data_AF-A0A959L0U4-F1
#
_entry.id   AF-A0A959L0U4-F1
#
_cell.length_a   1.000
_cell.length_b   1.000
_cell.length_c   1.000
_cell.angle_alpha   90.00
_cell.angle_beta   90.00
_cell.angle_gamma   90.00
#
_symmetry.space_group_name_H-M   'P 1'
#
loop_
_entity.id
_entity.type
_entity.pdbx_description
1 polymer ?
#
loop_
_entity_poly.entity_id
_entity_poly.type
_entity_poly.pdbx_seq_one_letter_code
_entity_poly.pdbx_strand_id
1 'polypeptide(L)'
;MRRITSIRDFYLIYLGVLSLLVACGGEPSQPEEKVVLTEVKIDLQDSITRKILDAQDRFQIENILPFFSNPDPTYRYLAARAFASLKDPAGLDSLIAHLQDPIREVRKGAAFALGQIGDPRAETPLISAFQAEDSIDANNELNALILEAVGKCGTQNNLSLLSQVTTYLDSDHFLLLGQARAIFRYMLRGIVNPSGTERMVNLLANPDIPDEVRTVACHYLARADIDLQDHADLLTLTYSNLEESDLKNTMPLVLAKCKTREANNLLQSSIGSSQDFRLKCNALRAMGRSNFRSFRSTIQKALYDRNIAVSSTAAEMILEYGDANYWRTYLNLSLSNFPWQVKITLLHAVSKLIPPGNAMFSNMNYDFLRQRINSTSNPYEKAAAIQALAEDPGKYSLILGIKKNTEDAVVRTAAIQALKKIAVSKQFRRLSASSQKEIIDALVEALESGDVGMVEQASAILDLDLNAYGYDTKNIIGRAEAQLQIPRDMEALISLHRKKAELEGRIYDHKEDLQFTHAVEWKTLEAVGENPRAKITTNRGSFTVRLYPLHTPGTVANFIDLANLNYCANKPIHRVVPGFVIQGGCNRGDGYGSLDYNIRSEFPLLYYDAPGYIGMASAGSHTESAQWFVTQSATPHLDGNYTLFGKVEEGMDVIYNTEVGDIIQQISIL
;
A
#
# COMPACT_ATOMS: atom_id res chain seq x y z
N MET A 1 -23.63 20.09 -99.21
CA MET A 1 -23.05 21.07 -98.27
C MET A 1 -23.81 21.01 -96.95
N ARG A 2 -23.08 20.78 -95.84
CA ARG A 2 -23.32 21.10 -94.41
C ARG A 2 -24.73 21.01 -93.77
N ARG A 3 -24.88 20.00 -92.91
CA ARG A 3 -25.16 20.01 -91.44
C ARG A 3 -25.85 21.24 -90.77
N ILE A 4 -26.84 20.87 -89.94
CA ILE A 4 -27.21 21.35 -88.58
C ILE A 4 -28.63 21.95 -88.42
N THR A 5 -29.32 21.29 -87.50
CA THR A 5 -30.60 21.47 -86.81
C THR A 5 -30.56 22.53 -85.71
N SER A 6 -31.67 23.24 -85.47
CA SER A 6 -31.87 24.10 -84.30
C SER A 6 -33.34 24.12 -83.87
N ILE A 7 -33.61 23.70 -82.63
CA ILE A 7 -34.88 23.78 -81.92
C ILE A 7 -34.85 25.07 -81.08
N ARG A 8 -35.33 26.16 -81.68
CA ARG A 8 -35.94 27.29 -80.97
C ARG A 8 -37.41 26.92 -80.75
N ASP A 9 -38.02 27.35 -79.65
CA ASP A 9 -39.48 27.27 -79.36
C ASP A 9 -39.95 26.28 -78.28
N PHE A 10 -39.14 26.01 -77.25
CA PHE A 10 -39.62 25.40 -76.00
C PHE A 10 -39.46 26.31 -74.76
N TYR A 11 -39.23 27.62 -74.94
CA TYR A 11 -38.79 28.55 -73.90
C TYR A 11 -39.76 29.68 -73.49
N LEU A 12 -41.07 29.61 -73.78
CA LEU A 12 -41.98 30.75 -73.54
C LEU A 12 -43.28 30.48 -72.76
N ILE A 13 -43.42 29.34 -72.08
CA ILE A 13 -44.56 29.09 -71.17
C ILE A 13 -44.10 28.46 -69.86
N TYR A 14 -43.14 29.07 -69.16
CA TYR A 14 -42.84 28.73 -67.76
C TYR A 14 -42.15 29.86 -66.97
N LEU A 15 -42.38 31.13 -67.34
CA LEU A 15 -41.70 32.30 -66.74
C LEU A 15 -42.65 33.46 -66.38
N GLY A 16 -43.93 33.16 -66.06
CA GLY A 16 -44.94 34.21 -65.87
C GLY A 16 -45.99 34.01 -64.77
N VAL A 17 -45.93 32.99 -63.90
CA VAL A 17 -46.95 32.80 -62.83
C VAL A 17 -46.37 32.32 -61.47
N LEU A 18 -45.09 32.51 -61.16
CA LEU A 18 -44.60 32.17 -59.81
C LEU A 18 -43.60 33.19 -59.22
N SER A 19 -43.90 34.47 -59.41
CA SER A 19 -43.25 35.60 -58.70
C SER A 19 -44.07 36.12 -57.51
N LEU A 20 -44.89 35.26 -56.90
CA LEU A 20 -45.63 35.53 -55.65
C LEU A 20 -45.86 34.21 -54.90
N LEU A 21 -44.83 33.75 -54.20
CA LEU A 21 -44.85 32.87 -53.00
C LEU A 21 -43.40 32.58 -52.55
N VAL A 22 -42.62 33.63 -52.30
CA VAL A 22 -41.42 33.55 -51.45
C VAL A 22 -41.89 33.77 -50.02
N ALA A 23 -42.51 32.75 -49.43
CA ALA A 23 -42.81 32.63 -48.01
C ALA A 23 -43.43 31.25 -47.76
N CYS A 24 -42.58 30.24 -47.56
CA CYS A 24 -42.82 28.93 -46.93
C CYS A 24 -41.99 27.86 -47.64
N GLY A 25 -40.75 27.73 -47.20
CA GLY A 25 -39.83 26.70 -47.63
C GLY A 25 -38.59 26.84 -46.78
N GLY A 26 -38.68 26.44 -45.51
CA GLY A 26 -37.49 26.31 -44.67
C GLY A 26 -36.50 25.41 -45.40
N GLU A 27 -35.23 25.84 -45.45
CA GLU A 27 -34.14 24.97 -45.84
C GLU A 27 -34.27 23.66 -45.02
N PRO A 28 -34.16 22.47 -45.64
CA PRO A 28 -33.99 21.27 -44.84
C PRO A 28 -32.71 21.48 -44.05
N SER A 29 -32.86 21.68 -42.73
CA SER A 29 -31.74 21.65 -41.80
C SER A 29 -30.96 20.38 -42.13
N GLN A 30 -29.71 20.54 -42.58
CA GLN A 30 -28.81 19.39 -42.64
C GLN A 30 -28.90 18.69 -41.28
N PRO A 31 -29.13 17.37 -41.20
CA PRO A 31 -29.11 16.70 -39.92
C PRO A 31 -27.75 17.03 -39.30
N GLU A 32 -27.76 17.73 -38.16
CA GLU A 32 -26.53 17.96 -37.38
C GLU A 32 -25.85 16.61 -37.28
N GLU A 33 -24.66 16.50 -37.88
CA GLU A 33 -23.85 15.29 -37.78
C GLU A 33 -23.68 15.05 -36.29
N LYS A 34 -24.36 14.03 -35.76
CA LYS A 34 -24.19 13.64 -34.35
C LYS A 34 -22.72 13.29 -34.20
N VAL A 35 -21.96 14.21 -33.60
CA VAL A 35 -20.54 14.00 -33.30
C VAL A 35 -20.46 12.76 -32.41
N VAL A 36 -20.00 11.65 -32.99
CA VAL A 36 -19.79 10.42 -32.24
C VAL A 36 -18.52 10.62 -31.45
N LEU A 37 -18.65 10.85 -30.15
CA LEU A 37 -17.51 10.96 -29.25
C LEU A 37 -16.90 9.56 -29.03
N THR A 38 -15.66 9.38 -29.45
CA THR A 38 -14.97 8.07 -29.43
C THR A 38 -13.83 7.98 -28.42
N GLU A 39 -13.43 9.10 -27.83
CA GLU A 39 -12.24 9.18 -26.96
C GLU A 39 -12.63 9.60 -25.54
N VAL A 40 -11.96 9.01 -24.55
CA VAL A 40 -12.03 9.45 -23.15
C VAL A 40 -11.03 10.58 -22.96
N LYS A 41 -11.51 11.79 -22.65
CA LYS A 41 -10.68 12.99 -22.43
C LYS A 41 -11.05 13.64 -21.10
N ILE A 42 -10.26 13.36 -20.08
CA ILE A 42 -10.49 13.93 -18.75
C ILE A 42 -9.99 15.36 -18.74
N ASP A 43 -10.89 16.30 -18.48
CA ASP A 43 -10.58 17.70 -18.25
C ASP A 43 -11.04 18.10 -16.84
N LEU A 44 -10.10 18.47 -15.98
CA LEU A 44 -10.41 18.89 -14.60
C LEU A 44 -11.08 20.27 -14.55
N GLN A 45 -11.14 21.02 -15.66
CA GLN A 45 -11.89 22.27 -15.79
C GLN A 45 -13.35 22.04 -16.20
N ASP A 46 -13.67 20.87 -16.74
CA ASP A 46 -15.03 20.53 -17.14
C ASP A 46 -15.95 20.38 -15.91
N SER A 47 -17.06 21.10 -15.93
CA SER A 47 -18.05 21.11 -14.86
C SER A 47 -18.68 19.75 -14.59
N ILE A 48 -18.85 18.92 -15.63
CA ILE A 48 -19.43 17.58 -15.47
C ILE A 48 -18.41 16.63 -14.84
N THR A 49 -17.15 16.69 -15.29
CA THR A 49 -16.03 15.96 -14.67
C THR A 49 -15.93 16.26 -13.17
N ARG A 50 -15.92 17.54 -12.78
CA ARG A 50 -15.92 17.94 -11.36
C ARG A 50 -17.13 17.40 -10.62
N LYS A 51 -18.33 17.46 -11.22
CA LYS A 51 -19.55 16.95 -10.61
C LYS A 51 -19.46 15.44 -10.30
N ILE A 52 -18.88 14.63 -11.19
CA ILE A 52 -18.69 13.19 -10.95
C ILE A 52 -17.67 12.96 -9.83
N LEU A 53 -16.55 13.68 -9.86
CA LEU A 53 -15.47 13.55 -8.88
C LEU A 53 -15.90 14.03 -7.48
N ASP A 54 -16.64 15.14 -7.39
CA ASP A 54 -17.24 15.62 -6.14
C ASP A 54 -18.28 14.62 -5.61
N ALA A 55 -19.08 13.99 -6.48
CA ALA A 55 -20.04 12.97 -6.06
C ALA A 55 -19.33 11.71 -5.53
N GLN A 56 -18.21 11.29 -6.15
CA GLN A 56 -17.34 10.23 -5.65
C GLN A 56 -16.81 10.58 -4.25
N ASP A 57 -16.24 11.77 -4.10
CA ASP A 57 -15.64 12.25 -2.84
C ASP A 57 -16.68 12.30 -1.69
N ARG A 58 -17.93 12.63 -2.03
CA ARG A 58 -19.07 12.72 -1.11
C ARG A 58 -19.84 11.42 -0.89
N PHE A 59 -19.42 10.29 -1.46
CA PHE A 59 -20.17 9.02 -1.44
C PHE A 59 -21.61 9.11 -1.99
N GLN A 60 -21.87 10.01 -2.94
CA GLN A 60 -23.20 10.22 -3.52
C GLN A 60 -23.42 9.29 -4.72
N ILE A 61 -23.59 8.00 -4.44
CA ILE A 61 -23.76 6.93 -5.43
C ILE A 61 -24.86 7.26 -6.44
N GLU A 62 -26.00 7.75 -5.96
CA GLU A 62 -27.17 8.15 -6.75
C GLU A 62 -26.87 9.28 -7.75
N ASN A 63 -25.87 10.11 -7.46
CA ASN A 63 -25.45 11.20 -8.35
C ASN A 63 -24.45 10.73 -9.41
N ILE A 64 -23.83 9.55 -9.23
CA ILE A 64 -22.85 8.97 -10.17
C ILE A 64 -23.55 8.05 -11.18
N LEU A 65 -24.51 7.24 -10.72
CA LEU A 65 -25.21 6.24 -11.53
C LEU A 65 -25.75 6.76 -12.88
N PRO A 66 -26.36 7.97 -12.99
CA PRO A 66 -26.88 8.47 -14.26
C PRO A 66 -25.81 8.65 -15.34
N PHE A 67 -24.54 8.81 -14.96
CA PHE A 67 -23.45 9.04 -15.92
C PHE A 67 -23.06 7.79 -16.71
N PHE A 68 -23.44 6.59 -16.25
CA PHE A 68 -23.30 5.36 -17.04
C PHE A 68 -24.09 5.39 -18.36
N SER A 69 -25.19 6.15 -18.45
CA SER A 69 -25.96 6.25 -19.70
C SER A 69 -25.60 7.50 -20.53
N ASN A 70 -24.53 8.21 -20.17
CA ASN A 70 -24.17 9.45 -20.84
C ASN A 70 -23.62 9.18 -22.26
N PRO A 71 -23.98 9.97 -23.29
CA PRO A 71 -23.42 9.84 -24.63
C PRO A 71 -21.90 10.02 -24.68
N ASP A 72 -21.32 10.87 -23.83
CA ASP A 72 -19.88 11.07 -23.75
C ASP A 72 -19.20 9.91 -23.01
N PRO A 73 -18.26 9.19 -23.64
CA PRO A 73 -17.55 8.08 -23.00
C PRO A 73 -16.67 8.51 -21.82
N THR A 74 -16.23 9.76 -21.77
CA THR A 74 -15.45 10.31 -20.65
C THR A 74 -16.22 10.18 -19.35
N TYR A 75 -17.52 10.51 -19.36
CA TYR A 75 -18.35 10.48 -18.16
C TYR A 75 -18.72 9.05 -17.75
N ARG A 76 -18.92 8.15 -18.73
CA ARG A 76 -19.10 6.71 -18.43
C ARG A 76 -17.84 6.12 -17.79
N TYR A 77 -16.66 6.47 -18.32
CA TYR A 77 -15.38 6.07 -17.75
C TYR A 77 -15.15 6.61 -16.34
N LEU A 78 -15.44 7.90 -16.11
CA LEU A 78 -15.33 8.52 -14.78
C LEU A 78 -16.31 7.90 -13.79
N ALA A 79 -17.54 7.56 -14.20
CA ALA A 79 -18.48 6.81 -13.37
C ALA A 79 -17.90 5.45 -12.96
N ALA A 80 -17.32 4.70 -13.91
CA ALA A 80 -16.67 3.43 -13.61
C ALA A 80 -15.49 3.58 -12.63
N ARG A 81 -14.62 4.59 -12.85
CA ARG A 81 -13.52 4.93 -11.93
C ARG A 81 -13.99 5.28 -10.52
N ALA A 82 -15.12 5.98 -10.41
CA ALA A 82 -15.69 6.32 -9.12
C ALA A 82 -16.08 5.06 -8.35
N PHE A 83 -16.79 4.12 -8.97
CA PHE A 83 -17.14 2.85 -8.33
C PHE A 83 -15.92 1.98 -8.00
N ALA A 84 -14.83 2.08 -8.79
CA ALA A 84 -13.57 1.42 -8.44
C ALA A 84 -12.96 1.96 -7.13
N SER A 85 -13.03 3.28 -6.93
CA SER A 85 -12.52 3.94 -5.72
C SER A 85 -13.42 3.70 -4.52
N LEU A 86 -14.74 3.76 -4.71
CA LEU A 86 -15.76 3.57 -3.68
C LEU A 86 -15.90 2.12 -3.21
N LYS A 87 -15.55 1.16 -4.07
CA LYS A 87 -15.73 -0.29 -3.85
C LYS A 87 -17.15 -0.59 -3.37
N ASP A 88 -18.13 -0.03 -4.09
CA ASP A 88 -19.55 -0.12 -3.75
C ASP A 88 -20.31 -1.03 -4.73
N PRO A 89 -21.05 -2.05 -4.25
CA PRO A 89 -21.76 -2.98 -5.11
C PRO A 89 -22.97 -2.37 -5.83
N ALA A 90 -23.43 -1.17 -5.48
CA ALA A 90 -24.58 -0.53 -6.14
C ALA A 90 -24.34 -0.26 -7.64
N GLY A 91 -23.09 -0.13 -8.07
CA GLY A 91 -22.72 0.06 -9.47
C GLY A 91 -22.61 -1.24 -10.27
N LEU A 92 -22.76 -2.41 -9.63
CA LEU A 92 -22.39 -3.70 -10.22
C LEU A 92 -23.08 -3.98 -11.56
N ASP A 93 -24.41 -3.83 -11.62
CA ASP A 93 -25.19 -4.11 -12.82
C ASP A 93 -24.82 -3.16 -13.97
N SER A 94 -24.59 -1.88 -13.64
CA SER A 94 -24.14 -0.88 -14.62
C SER A 94 -22.76 -1.25 -15.15
N LEU A 95 -21.82 -1.59 -14.29
CA LEU A 95 -20.46 -1.98 -14.67
C LEU A 95 -20.44 -3.25 -15.53
N ILE A 96 -21.25 -4.25 -15.19
CA ILE A 96 -21.41 -5.47 -15.99
C ILE A 96 -21.89 -5.13 -17.41
N ALA A 97 -22.89 -4.26 -17.55
CA ALA A 97 -23.35 -3.82 -18.87
C ALA A 97 -22.24 -3.11 -19.66
N HIS A 98 -21.39 -2.33 -18.99
CA HIS A 98 -20.30 -1.58 -19.61
C HIS A 98 -19.09 -2.41 -20.01
N LEU A 99 -19.04 -3.71 -19.68
CA LEU A 99 -18.10 -4.63 -20.30
C LEU A 99 -18.32 -4.76 -21.81
N GLN A 100 -19.50 -4.39 -22.32
CA GLN A 100 -19.84 -4.38 -23.74
C GLN A 100 -19.92 -2.95 -24.33
N ASP A 101 -19.40 -1.93 -23.63
CA ASP A 101 -19.41 -0.55 -24.12
C ASP A 101 -18.66 -0.46 -25.47
N PRO A 102 -19.14 0.34 -26.45
CA PRO A 102 -18.43 0.51 -27.72
C PRO A 102 -17.01 1.08 -27.55
N ILE A 103 -16.77 1.87 -26.49
CA ILE A 103 -15.50 2.53 -26.23
C ILE A 103 -14.63 1.66 -25.32
N ARG A 104 -13.45 1.28 -25.83
CA ARG A 104 -12.52 0.37 -25.16
C ARG A 104 -12.10 0.84 -23.77
N GLU A 105 -11.79 2.13 -23.60
CA GLU A 105 -11.38 2.67 -22.30
C GLU A 105 -12.50 2.57 -21.26
N VAL A 106 -13.77 2.67 -21.67
CA VAL A 106 -14.92 2.45 -20.77
C VAL A 106 -14.99 0.99 -20.35
N ARG A 107 -14.79 0.03 -21.27
CA ARG A 107 -14.70 -1.40 -20.95
C ARG A 107 -13.57 -1.69 -19.95
N LYS A 108 -12.40 -1.08 -20.14
CA LYS A 108 -11.24 -1.20 -19.23
C LYS A 108 -11.57 -0.66 -17.84
N GLY A 109 -12.20 0.52 -17.77
CA GLY A 109 -12.69 1.11 -16.52
C GLY A 109 -13.69 0.21 -15.80
N ALA A 110 -14.64 -0.39 -16.55
CA ALA A 110 -15.62 -1.31 -16.01
C ALA A 110 -14.98 -2.58 -15.44
N ALA A 111 -14.09 -3.25 -16.20
CA ALA A 111 -13.38 -4.45 -15.74
C ALA A 111 -12.56 -4.17 -14.48
N PHE A 112 -11.81 -3.06 -14.45
CA PHE A 112 -11.05 -2.65 -13.27
C PHE A 112 -11.94 -2.40 -12.06
N ALA A 113 -13.04 -1.67 -12.22
CA ALA A 113 -13.99 -1.36 -11.14
C ALA A 113 -14.64 -2.63 -10.57
N LEU A 114 -15.08 -3.56 -11.41
CA LEU A 114 -15.60 -4.87 -10.98
C LEU A 114 -14.57 -5.63 -10.14
N GLY A 115 -13.30 -5.62 -10.55
CA GLY A 115 -12.21 -6.20 -9.78
C GLY A 115 -11.99 -5.50 -8.43
N GLN A 116 -12.09 -4.17 -8.37
CA GLN A 116 -11.93 -3.42 -7.11
C GLN A 116 -13.08 -3.66 -6.13
N ILE A 117 -14.32 -3.79 -6.63
CA ILE A 117 -15.48 -4.15 -5.82
C ILE A 117 -15.31 -5.58 -5.28
N GLY A 118 -14.76 -6.50 -6.09
CA GLY A 118 -14.44 -7.85 -5.65
C GLY A 118 -15.67 -8.74 -5.43
N ASP A 119 -16.85 -8.34 -5.92
CA ASP A 119 -18.09 -9.11 -5.79
C ASP A 119 -18.06 -10.36 -6.67
N PRO A 120 -18.26 -11.58 -6.12
CA PRO A 120 -18.23 -12.82 -6.90
C PRO A 120 -19.21 -12.87 -8.08
N ARG A 121 -20.31 -12.11 -8.04
CA ARG A 121 -21.28 -12.02 -9.14
C ARG A 121 -20.67 -11.45 -10.43
N ALA A 122 -19.54 -10.74 -10.35
CA ALA A 122 -18.82 -10.21 -11.51
C ALA A 122 -18.03 -11.28 -12.27
N GLU A 123 -17.75 -12.44 -11.68
CA GLU A 123 -16.85 -13.46 -12.24
C GLU A 123 -17.30 -13.96 -13.62
N THR A 124 -18.54 -14.43 -13.75
CA THR A 124 -19.06 -14.94 -15.03
C THR A 124 -19.15 -13.85 -16.10
N PRO A 125 -19.71 -12.65 -15.84
CA PRO A 125 -19.70 -11.56 -16.81
C PRO A 125 -18.31 -11.15 -17.30
N LEU A 126 -17.31 -11.09 -16.40
CA LEU A 126 -15.93 -10.79 -16.76
C LEU A 126 -15.36 -11.84 -17.71
N ILE A 127 -15.53 -13.13 -17.40
CA ILE A 127 -15.08 -14.22 -18.27
C ILE A 127 -15.77 -14.16 -19.63
N SER A 128 -17.08 -13.87 -19.68
CA SER A 128 -17.81 -13.71 -20.95
C SER A 128 -17.38 -12.49 -21.76
N ALA A 129 -16.80 -11.47 -21.13
CA ALA A 129 -16.27 -10.30 -21.81
C ALA A 129 -14.84 -10.50 -22.37
N PHE A 130 -14.17 -11.60 -22.02
CA PHE A 130 -12.84 -11.92 -22.53
C PHE A 130 -12.92 -12.22 -24.04
N GLN A 131 -12.10 -11.54 -24.84
CA GLN A 131 -12.12 -11.65 -26.30
C GLN A 131 -10.96 -12.53 -26.79
N ALA A 132 -11.28 -13.79 -27.12
CA ALA A 132 -10.28 -14.79 -27.55
C ALA A 132 -9.82 -14.64 -29.01
N GLU A 133 -10.67 -14.12 -29.88
CA GLU A 133 -10.39 -13.90 -31.30
C GLU A 133 -10.07 -12.42 -31.54
N ASP A 134 -8.83 -12.02 -31.27
CA ASP A 134 -8.33 -10.70 -31.64
C ASP A 134 -7.19 -10.85 -32.65
N SER A 135 -7.40 -10.31 -33.85
CA SER A 135 -6.46 -10.42 -34.96
C SER A 135 -5.40 -9.30 -34.98
N ILE A 136 -5.52 -8.29 -34.10
CA ILE A 136 -4.72 -7.05 -34.16
C ILE A 136 -4.18 -6.63 -32.76
N ASP A 137 -4.15 -7.53 -31.76
CA ASP A 137 -3.70 -7.27 -30.38
C ASP A 137 -4.42 -6.09 -29.66
N ALA A 138 -5.48 -5.55 -30.25
CA ALA A 138 -6.10 -4.30 -29.83
C ALA A 138 -6.81 -4.40 -28.46
N ASN A 139 -7.18 -5.61 -28.03
CA ASN A 139 -7.89 -5.89 -26.79
C ASN A 139 -7.03 -6.60 -25.75
N ASN A 140 -5.74 -6.82 -25.99
CA ASN A 140 -4.87 -7.54 -25.05
C ASN A 140 -4.77 -6.83 -23.69
N GLU A 141 -4.77 -5.48 -23.66
CA GLU A 141 -4.85 -4.71 -22.41
C GLU A 141 -6.18 -4.93 -21.66
N LEU A 142 -7.31 -4.94 -22.38
CA LEU A 142 -8.62 -5.18 -21.77
C LEU A 142 -8.69 -6.61 -21.20
N ASN A 143 -8.26 -7.59 -21.97
CA ASN A 143 -8.18 -8.98 -21.54
C ASN A 143 -7.28 -9.14 -20.31
N ALA A 144 -6.15 -8.43 -20.25
CA ALA A 144 -5.28 -8.44 -19.08
C ALA A 144 -6.00 -7.93 -17.82
N LEU A 145 -6.78 -6.86 -17.94
CA LEU A 145 -7.59 -6.30 -16.85
C LEU A 145 -8.73 -7.23 -16.44
N ILE A 146 -9.37 -7.88 -17.40
CA ILE A 146 -10.40 -8.89 -17.14
C ILE A 146 -9.80 -10.04 -16.32
N LEU A 147 -8.64 -10.56 -16.71
CA LEU A 147 -7.94 -11.61 -15.96
C LEU A 147 -7.63 -11.15 -14.53
N GLU A 148 -7.05 -9.95 -14.37
CA GLU A 148 -6.77 -9.42 -13.04
C GLU A 148 -8.04 -9.25 -12.19
N ALA A 149 -9.13 -8.75 -12.78
CA ALA A 149 -10.42 -8.58 -12.11
C ALA A 149 -11.00 -9.92 -11.65
N VAL A 150 -10.94 -10.96 -12.51
CA VAL A 150 -11.29 -12.34 -12.14
C VAL A 150 -10.42 -12.82 -10.97
N GLY A 151 -9.13 -12.49 -10.92
CA GLY A 151 -8.28 -12.80 -9.76
C GLY A 151 -8.78 -12.18 -8.44
N LYS A 152 -9.41 -11.01 -8.49
CA LYS A 152 -9.93 -10.30 -7.32
C LYS A 152 -11.30 -10.78 -6.85
N CYS A 153 -12.18 -11.21 -7.76
CA CYS A 153 -13.56 -11.61 -7.41
C CYS A 153 -13.83 -13.12 -7.53
N GLY A 154 -13.00 -13.84 -8.29
CA GLY A 154 -13.28 -15.20 -8.71
C GLY A 154 -13.08 -16.27 -7.63
N THR A 155 -13.47 -17.49 -7.98
CA THR A 155 -13.44 -18.69 -7.14
C THR A 155 -12.19 -19.54 -7.39
N GLN A 156 -11.90 -20.48 -6.48
CA GLN A 156 -10.77 -21.43 -6.59
C GLN A 156 -10.81 -22.25 -7.89
N ASN A 157 -11.99 -22.58 -8.41
CA ASN A 157 -12.13 -23.36 -9.64
C ASN A 157 -11.54 -22.63 -10.85
N ASN A 158 -11.79 -21.32 -10.95
CA ASN A 158 -11.27 -20.52 -12.06
C ASN A 158 -9.78 -20.23 -11.94
N LEU A 159 -9.21 -20.17 -10.72
CA LEU A 159 -7.75 -20.16 -10.56
C LEU A 159 -7.11 -21.38 -11.24
N SER A 160 -7.68 -22.58 -11.03
CA SER A 160 -7.14 -23.81 -11.62
C SER A 160 -7.18 -23.79 -13.15
N LEU A 161 -8.29 -23.36 -13.74
CA LEU A 161 -8.45 -23.24 -15.19
C LEU A 161 -7.50 -22.19 -15.78
N LEU A 162 -7.48 -20.98 -15.20
CA LEU A 162 -6.64 -19.87 -15.64
C LEU A 162 -5.15 -20.22 -15.57
N SER A 163 -4.72 -20.95 -14.55
CA SER A 163 -3.32 -21.35 -14.39
C SER A 163 -2.85 -22.38 -15.41
N GLN A 164 -3.77 -23.16 -15.99
CA GLN A 164 -3.48 -24.19 -16.99
C GLN A 164 -3.46 -23.63 -18.43
N VAL A 165 -3.82 -22.36 -18.63
CA VAL A 165 -3.74 -21.72 -19.94
C VAL A 165 -2.27 -21.46 -20.29
N THR A 166 -1.76 -22.22 -21.26
CA THR A 166 -0.38 -22.13 -21.78
C THR A 166 -0.33 -21.71 -23.25
N THR A 167 -1.47 -21.39 -23.85
CA THR A 167 -1.60 -21.04 -25.27
C THR A 167 -1.09 -19.63 -25.61
N TYR A 168 -0.85 -18.78 -24.61
CA TYR A 168 -0.24 -17.47 -24.82
C TYR A 168 1.21 -17.63 -25.24
N LEU A 169 1.59 -16.97 -26.33
CA LEU A 169 2.96 -16.88 -26.80
C LEU A 169 3.78 -16.05 -25.81
N ASP A 170 5.09 -16.27 -25.78
CA ASP A 170 6.00 -15.47 -24.93
C ASP A 170 5.97 -13.98 -25.31
N SER A 171 5.58 -13.66 -26.55
CA SER A 171 5.34 -12.30 -27.05
C SER A 171 4.03 -11.66 -26.57
N ASP A 172 3.10 -12.42 -25.99
CA ASP A 172 1.77 -11.95 -25.59
C ASP A 172 1.82 -11.22 -24.24
N HIS A 173 2.64 -10.17 -24.18
CA HIS A 173 3.02 -9.46 -22.97
C HIS A 173 1.84 -9.16 -22.03
N PHE A 174 0.78 -8.52 -22.54
CA PHE A 174 -0.36 -8.12 -21.72
C PHE A 174 -1.15 -9.32 -21.20
N LEU A 175 -1.35 -10.37 -22.00
CA LEU A 175 -2.10 -11.56 -21.56
C LEU A 175 -1.34 -12.32 -20.47
N LEU A 176 -0.01 -12.46 -20.63
CA LEU A 176 0.87 -13.03 -19.62
C LEU A 176 0.87 -12.19 -18.33
N LEU A 177 0.93 -10.86 -18.45
CA LEU A 177 0.86 -9.95 -17.31
C LEU A 177 -0.48 -10.05 -16.58
N GLY A 178 -1.59 -10.07 -17.32
CA GLY A 178 -2.93 -10.24 -16.77
C GLY A 178 -3.10 -11.58 -16.05
N GLN A 179 -2.58 -12.67 -16.63
CA GLN A 179 -2.59 -13.99 -16.02
C GLN A 179 -1.76 -14.03 -14.72
N ALA A 180 -0.55 -13.49 -14.74
CA ALA A 180 0.32 -13.41 -13.57
C ALA A 180 -0.33 -12.56 -12.46
N ARG A 181 -0.91 -11.42 -12.80
CA ARG A 181 -1.65 -10.56 -11.87
C ARG A 181 -2.86 -11.30 -11.30
N ALA A 182 -3.65 -12.00 -12.12
CA ALA A 182 -4.79 -12.78 -11.65
C ALA A 182 -4.39 -13.81 -10.58
N ILE A 183 -3.37 -14.64 -10.87
CA ILE A 183 -2.84 -15.65 -9.93
C ILE A 183 -2.32 -14.97 -8.66
N PHE A 184 -1.64 -13.82 -8.79
CA PHE A 184 -1.19 -13.03 -7.65
C PHE A 184 -2.34 -12.49 -6.79
N ARG A 185 -3.43 -12.00 -7.41
CA ARG A 185 -4.62 -11.51 -6.68
C ARG A 185 -5.34 -12.63 -5.93
N TYR A 186 -5.43 -13.83 -6.51
CA TYR A 186 -5.90 -15.01 -5.79
C TYR A 186 -5.06 -15.31 -4.55
N MET A 187 -3.73 -15.28 -4.66
CA MET A 187 -2.82 -15.50 -3.52
C MET A 187 -3.00 -14.46 -2.41
N LEU A 188 -3.18 -13.18 -2.76
CA LEU A 188 -3.47 -12.13 -1.76
C LEU A 188 -4.78 -12.38 -0.99
N ARG A 189 -5.71 -13.15 -1.56
CA ARG A 189 -6.96 -13.60 -0.93
C ARG A 189 -6.82 -14.95 -0.21
N GLY A 190 -5.61 -15.52 -0.13
CA GLY A 190 -5.34 -16.82 0.49
C GLY A 190 -5.71 -18.02 -0.39
N ILE A 191 -5.97 -17.80 -1.68
CA ILE A 191 -6.39 -18.83 -2.65
C ILE A 191 -5.16 -19.23 -3.46
N VAL A 192 -4.57 -20.39 -3.17
CA VAL A 192 -3.35 -20.90 -3.80
C VAL A 192 -3.56 -22.35 -4.24
N ASN A 193 -2.97 -22.76 -5.38
CA ASN A 193 -2.96 -24.17 -5.80
C ASN A 193 -1.63 -24.53 -6.50
N PRO A 194 -1.34 -25.84 -6.69
CA PRO A 194 -0.11 -26.27 -7.35
C PRO A 194 0.04 -25.77 -8.79
N SER A 195 -1.04 -25.75 -9.59
CA SER A 195 -0.96 -25.30 -10.99
C SER A 195 -0.63 -23.81 -11.12
N GLY A 196 -1.17 -22.97 -10.24
CA GLY A 196 -0.84 -21.54 -10.19
C GLY A 196 0.61 -21.32 -9.79
N THR A 197 1.11 -22.07 -8.81
CA THR A 197 2.53 -22.02 -8.43
C THR A 197 3.44 -22.46 -9.58
N GLU A 198 3.14 -23.56 -10.23
CA GLU A 198 3.88 -24.06 -11.39
C GLU A 198 3.89 -23.01 -12.52
N ARG A 199 2.75 -22.37 -12.80
CA ARG A 199 2.68 -21.32 -13.81
C ARG A 199 3.57 -20.13 -13.44
N MET A 200 3.58 -19.69 -12.19
CA MET A 200 4.42 -18.58 -11.74
C MET A 200 5.92 -18.92 -11.77
N VAL A 201 6.31 -20.17 -11.46
CA VAL A 201 7.70 -20.62 -11.63
C VAL A 201 8.12 -20.53 -13.09
N ASN A 202 7.30 -21.06 -14.00
CA ASN A 202 7.61 -21.07 -15.43
C ASN A 202 7.70 -19.65 -16.02
N LEU A 203 6.78 -18.76 -15.63
CA LEU A 203 6.83 -17.35 -16.04
C LEU A 203 8.10 -16.65 -15.55
N LEU A 204 8.52 -16.88 -14.30
CA LEU A 204 9.73 -16.28 -13.74
C LEU A 204 11.01 -16.79 -14.40
N ALA A 205 11.06 -18.10 -14.66
CA ALA A 205 12.27 -18.78 -15.13
C ALA A 205 12.56 -18.57 -16.62
N ASN A 206 11.55 -18.27 -17.43
CA ASN A 206 11.73 -18.01 -18.85
C ASN A 206 12.31 -16.60 -19.08
N PRO A 207 13.53 -16.46 -19.64
CA PRO A 207 14.16 -15.16 -19.89
C PRO A 207 13.52 -14.38 -21.04
N ASP A 208 12.75 -15.04 -21.91
CA ASP A 208 12.05 -14.37 -23.03
C ASP A 208 10.77 -13.66 -22.56
N ILE A 209 10.31 -13.95 -21.34
CA ILE A 209 9.17 -13.29 -20.72
C ILE A 209 9.59 -11.90 -20.21
N PRO A 210 8.81 -10.84 -20.44
CA PRO A 210 9.12 -9.50 -19.95
C PRO A 210 9.25 -9.42 -18.41
N ASP A 211 10.20 -8.62 -17.93
CA ASP A 211 10.53 -8.49 -16.50
C ASP A 211 9.35 -8.05 -15.64
N GLU A 212 8.38 -7.32 -16.17
CA GLU A 212 7.16 -6.91 -15.47
C GLU A 212 6.32 -8.13 -15.06
N VAL A 213 6.15 -9.11 -15.96
CA VAL A 213 5.45 -10.36 -15.68
C VAL A 213 6.25 -11.20 -14.68
N ARG A 214 7.57 -11.31 -14.91
CA ARG A 214 8.50 -12.04 -14.03
C ARG A 214 8.53 -11.45 -12.63
N THR A 215 8.38 -10.13 -12.50
CA THR A 215 8.30 -9.43 -11.21
C THR A 215 7.04 -9.82 -10.46
N VAL A 216 5.86 -9.81 -11.10
CA VAL A 216 4.63 -10.28 -10.46
C VAL A 216 4.75 -11.75 -10.03
N ALA A 217 5.33 -12.60 -10.89
CA ALA A 217 5.63 -14.00 -10.58
C ALA A 217 6.57 -14.17 -9.38
N CYS A 218 7.67 -13.43 -9.34
CA CYS A 218 8.62 -13.42 -8.23
C CYS A 218 7.96 -12.96 -6.92
N HIS A 219 7.14 -11.90 -6.97
CA HIS A 219 6.42 -11.38 -5.82
C HIS A 219 5.37 -12.36 -5.28
N TYR A 220 4.71 -13.14 -6.16
CA TYR A 220 3.87 -14.27 -5.77
C TYR A 220 4.69 -15.33 -5.03
N LEU A 221 5.76 -15.83 -5.66
CA LEU A 221 6.55 -16.94 -5.13
C LEU A 221 7.22 -16.56 -3.80
N ALA A 222 7.61 -15.30 -3.62
CA ALA A 222 8.14 -14.79 -2.36
C ALA A 222 7.09 -14.73 -1.24
N ARG A 223 5.81 -14.47 -1.55
CA ARG A 223 4.74 -14.23 -0.55
C ARG A 223 3.90 -15.46 -0.22
N ALA A 224 3.57 -16.28 -1.22
CA ALA A 224 2.72 -17.45 -1.05
C ALA A 224 3.29 -18.41 -0.01
N ASP A 225 2.47 -19.03 0.83
CA ASP A 225 2.92 -20.07 1.75
C ASP A 225 3.04 -21.41 1.02
N ILE A 226 4.19 -21.62 0.37
CA ILE A 226 4.45 -22.74 -0.55
C ILE A 226 5.85 -23.31 -0.34
N ASP A 227 6.04 -24.58 -0.73
CA ASP A 227 7.35 -25.22 -0.86
C ASP A 227 7.82 -25.15 -2.32
N LEU A 228 9.10 -24.84 -2.53
CA LEU A 228 9.72 -24.73 -3.86
C LEU A 228 10.94 -25.65 -4.01
N GLN A 229 11.07 -26.66 -3.16
CA GLN A 229 12.19 -27.59 -3.19
C GLN A 229 12.31 -28.32 -4.55
N ASP A 230 11.20 -28.71 -5.16
CA ASP A 230 11.19 -29.43 -6.43
C ASP A 230 11.58 -28.55 -7.63
N HIS A 231 11.54 -27.22 -7.47
CA HIS A 231 11.90 -26.22 -8.50
C HIS A 231 13.28 -25.61 -8.27
N ALA A 232 14.04 -26.13 -7.30
CA ALA A 232 15.27 -25.51 -6.82
C ALA A 232 16.29 -25.27 -7.96
N ASP A 233 16.59 -26.28 -8.77
CA ASP A 233 17.61 -26.21 -9.82
C ASP A 233 17.27 -25.14 -10.87
N LEU A 234 15.99 -25.05 -11.24
CA LEU A 234 15.52 -24.04 -12.20
C LEU A 234 15.61 -22.62 -11.61
N LEU A 235 15.21 -22.45 -10.35
CA LEU A 235 15.20 -21.15 -9.67
C LEU A 235 16.61 -20.66 -9.31
N THR A 236 17.55 -21.55 -8.98
CA THR A 236 18.96 -21.20 -8.75
C THR A 236 19.65 -20.80 -10.05
N LEU A 237 19.38 -21.52 -11.15
CA LEU A 237 19.84 -21.13 -12.48
C LEU A 237 19.27 -19.77 -12.90
N THR A 238 17.97 -19.57 -12.71
CA THR A 238 17.30 -18.30 -13.01
C THR A 238 17.96 -17.14 -12.26
N TYR A 239 18.18 -17.28 -10.95
CA TYR A 239 18.85 -16.26 -10.15
C TYR A 239 20.27 -15.96 -10.64
N SER A 240 21.03 -16.99 -11.02
CA SER A 240 22.41 -16.85 -11.47
C SER A 240 22.55 -16.11 -12.80
N ASN A 241 21.52 -16.21 -13.66
CA ASN A 241 21.47 -15.56 -14.96
C ASN A 241 20.88 -14.14 -14.91
N LEU A 242 20.35 -13.69 -13.77
CA LEU A 242 19.80 -12.34 -13.63
C LEU A 242 20.91 -11.31 -13.41
N GLU A 243 20.84 -10.22 -14.15
CA GLU A 243 21.56 -8.98 -13.86
C GLU A 243 20.99 -8.28 -12.63
N GLU A 244 21.77 -7.41 -11.99
CA GLU A 244 21.28 -6.61 -10.85
C GLU A 244 20.09 -5.73 -11.28
N SER A 245 18.91 -6.05 -10.74
CA SER A 245 17.63 -5.42 -11.08
C SER A 245 16.63 -5.57 -9.93
N ASP A 246 15.50 -4.85 -10.00
CA ASP A 246 14.43 -4.97 -9.00
C ASP A 246 13.87 -6.39 -8.91
N LEU A 247 13.84 -7.12 -10.03
CA LEU A 247 13.47 -8.53 -10.07
C LEU A 247 14.45 -9.37 -9.24
N LYS A 248 15.76 -9.19 -9.47
CA LYS A 248 16.81 -9.93 -8.73
C LYS A 248 16.80 -9.62 -7.23
N ASN A 249 16.42 -8.41 -6.84
CA ASN A 249 16.33 -8.01 -5.44
C ASN A 249 15.33 -8.83 -4.62
N THR A 250 14.26 -9.35 -5.24
CA THR A 250 13.22 -10.14 -4.55
C THR A 250 13.52 -11.64 -4.54
N MET A 251 14.32 -12.13 -5.49
CA MET A 251 14.69 -13.54 -5.63
C MET A 251 15.26 -14.22 -4.38
N PRO A 252 16.03 -13.57 -3.49
CA PRO A 252 16.48 -14.22 -2.27
C PRO A 252 15.34 -14.79 -1.41
N LEU A 253 14.18 -14.13 -1.38
CA LEU A 253 13.00 -14.62 -0.65
C LEU A 253 12.39 -15.88 -1.30
N VAL A 254 12.55 -16.04 -2.62
CA VAL A 254 12.15 -17.24 -3.37
C VAL A 254 13.13 -18.37 -3.11
N LEU A 255 14.44 -18.12 -3.23
CA LEU A 255 15.50 -19.11 -3.00
C LEU A 255 15.45 -19.73 -1.59
N ALA A 256 15.03 -18.95 -0.59
CA ALA A 256 14.83 -19.43 0.78
C ALA A 256 13.84 -20.61 0.88
N LYS A 257 12.89 -20.70 -0.06
CA LYS A 257 11.86 -21.75 -0.11
C LYS A 257 12.30 -23.00 -0.87
N CYS A 258 13.40 -22.92 -1.62
CA CYS A 258 13.98 -24.08 -2.32
C CYS A 258 14.65 -25.07 -1.35
N LYS A 259 15.11 -24.61 -0.18
CA LYS A 259 15.70 -25.46 0.89
C LYS A 259 16.88 -26.36 0.44
N THR A 260 17.54 -26.06 -0.68
CA THR A 260 18.71 -26.81 -1.16
C THR A 260 20.02 -26.16 -0.74
N ARG A 261 21.11 -26.94 -0.76
CA ARG A 261 22.46 -26.44 -0.48
C ARG A 261 22.89 -25.37 -1.47
N GLU A 262 22.55 -25.52 -2.75
CA GLU A 262 22.90 -24.57 -3.80
C GLU A 262 22.20 -23.21 -3.58
N ALA A 263 20.88 -23.22 -3.35
CA ALA A 263 20.14 -22.00 -3.03
C ALA A 263 20.73 -21.29 -1.80
N ASN A 264 21.08 -22.05 -0.76
CA ASN A 264 21.73 -21.51 0.44
C ASN A 264 23.11 -20.89 0.16
N ASN A 265 23.90 -21.47 -0.74
CA ASN A 265 25.19 -20.89 -1.14
C ASN A 265 25.00 -19.58 -1.90
N LEU A 266 24.01 -19.50 -2.80
CA LEU A 266 23.66 -18.28 -3.53
C LEU A 266 23.17 -17.17 -2.60
N LEU A 267 22.35 -17.50 -1.60
CA LEU A 267 21.95 -16.56 -0.56
C LEU A 267 23.17 -15.97 0.18
N GLN A 268 24.15 -16.80 0.54
CA GLN A 268 25.35 -16.34 1.24
C GLN A 268 26.23 -15.46 0.36
N SER A 269 26.49 -15.86 -0.88
CA SER A 269 27.37 -15.11 -1.78
C SER A 269 26.77 -13.75 -2.16
N SER A 270 25.44 -13.64 -2.24
CA SER A 270 24.72 -12.43 -2.61
C SER A 270 25.04 -11.22 -1.72
N ILE A 271 25.32 -11.44 -0.43
CA ILE A 271 25.65 -10.38 0.53
C ILE A 271 26.96 -9.68 0.15
N GLY A 272 27.94 -10.42 -0.37
CA GLY A 272 29.25 -9.89 -0.74
C GLY A 272 29.33 -9.42 -2.19
N SER A 273 28.53 -9.99 -3.10
CA SER A 273 28.61 -9.70 -4.53
C SER A 273 27.75 -8.52 -4.99
N SER A 274 26.61 -8.27 -4.34
CA SER A 274 25.69 -7.19 -4.76
C SER A 274 26.08 -5.85 -4.11
N GLN A 275 25.87 -4.75 -4.85
CA GLN A 275 25.91 -3.39 -4.31
C GLN A 275 24.53 -2.87 -3.90
N ASP A 276 23.45 -3.53 -4.35
CA ASP A 276 22.08 -3.15 -4.01
C ASP A 276 21.74 -3.59 -2.58
N PHE A 277 21.52 -2.60 -1.71
CA PHE A 277 21.18 -2.87 -0.31
C PHE A 277 19.86 -3.64 -0.18
N ARG A 278 18.92 -3.48 -1.13
CA ARG A 278 17.60 -4.12 -1.12
C ARG A 278 17.74 -5.63 -1.28
N LEU A 279 18.60 -6.06 -2.21
CA LEU A 279 18.97 -7.46 -2.39
C LEU A 279 19.56 -8.03 -1.09
N LYS A 280 20.56 -7.35 -0.53
CA LYS A 280 21.21 -7.78 0.72
C LYS A 280 20.20 -7.90 1.86
N CYS A 281 19.29 -6.94 2.02
CA CYS A 281 18.25 -6.98 3.05
C CYS A 281 17.32 -8.18 2.86
N ASN A 282 16.89 -8.46 1.62
CA ASN A 282 16.05 -9.63 1.33
C ASN A 282 16.80 -10.95 1.51
N ALA A 283 18.09 -11.02 1.20
CA ALA A 283 18.93 -12.18 1.46
C ALA A 283 19.12 -12.42 2.97
N LEU A 284 19.29 -11.37 3.78
CA LEU A 284 19.31 -11.49 5.24
C LEU A 284 17.99 -12.01 5.80
N ARG A 285 16.85 -11.47 5.32
CA ARG A 285 15.51 -11.95 5.70
C ARG A 285 15.29 -13.41 5.32
N ALA A 286 15.68 -13.77 4.11
CA ALA A 286 15.66 -15.14 3.62
C ALA A 286 16.47 -16.09 4.52
N MET A 287 17.72 -15.73 4.84
CA MET A 287 18.60 -16.52 5.70
C MET A 287 18.06 -16.65 7.13
N GLY A 288 17.55 -15.56 7.71
CA GLY A 288 16.97 -15.55 9.06
C GLY A 288 15.77 -16.49 9.17
N ARG A 289 14.78 -16.32 8.28
CA ARG A 289 13.53 -17.09 8.29
C ARG A 289 13.73 -18.57 7.95
N SER A 290 14.63 -18.90 7.03
CA SER A 290 14.83 -20.29 6.58
C SER A 290 15.68 -21.12 7.55
N ASN A 291 16.86 -20.62 7.93
CA ASN A 291 17.81 -21.36 8.77
C ASN A 291 18.85 -20.46 9.42
N PHE A 292 18.42 -19.60 10.36
CA PHE A 292 19.31 -18.66 11.07
C PHE A 292 20.59 -19.32 11.60
N ARG A 293 20.50 -20.53 12.18
CA ARG A 293 21.66 -21.23 12.77
C ARG A 293 22.78 -21.46 11.75
N SER A 294 22.43 -21.90 10.54
CA SER A 294 23.40 -22.13 9.46
C SER A 294 24.00 -20.83 8.92
N PHE A 295 23.25 -19.72 8.97
CA PHE A 295 23.68 -18.43 8.43
C PHE A 295 24.20 -17.44 9.47
N ARG A 296 24.24 -17.83 10.76
CA ARG A 296 24.58 -16.94 11.88
C ARG A 296 25.86 -16.14 11.64
N SER A 297 26.92 -16.79 11.13
CA SER A 297 28.20 -16.12 10.84
C SER A 297 28.06 -15.04 9.75
N THR A 298 27.34 -15.35 8.67
CA THR A 298 27.07 -14.40 7.58
C THR A 298 26.24 -13.22 8.06
N ILE A 299 25.18 -13.46 8.83
CA ILE A 299 24.34 -12.41 9.42
C ILE A 299 25.17 -11.53 10.37
N GLN A 300 26.01 -12.12 11.22
CA GLN A 300 26.88 -11.36 12.13
C GLN A 300 27.90 -10.49 11.37
N LYS A 301 28.44 -10.95 10.25
CA LYS A 301 29.33 -10.13 9.41
C LYS A 301 28.59 -8.93 8.79
N ALA A 302 27.33 -9.12 8.40
CA ALA A 302 26.51 -8.06 7.80
C ALA A 302 26.18 -6.90 8.77
N LEU A 303 26.35 -7.08 10.09
CA LEU A 303 26.26 -5.98 11.06
C LEU A 303 27.29 -4.86 10.80
N TYR A 304 28.40 -5.18 10.12
CA TYR A 304 29.47 -4.25 9.77
C TYR A 304 29.34 -3.68 8.35
N ASP A 305 28.23 -3.96 7.63
CA ASP A 305 27.99 -3.33 6.33
C ASP A 305 27.85 -1.81 6.50
N ARG A 306 28.41 -1.05 5.54
CA ARG A 306 28.39 0.42 5.56
C ARG A 306 26.99 0.98 5.36
N ASN A 307 26.13 0.24 4.66
CA ASN A 307 24.75 0.62 4.48
C ASN A 307 23.97 0.27 5.76
N ILE A 308 23.40 1.31 6.39
CA ILE A 308 22.68 1.17 7.66
C ILE A 308 21.44 0.28 7.56
N ALA A 309 20.80 0.24 6.40
CA ALA A 309 19.63 -0.59 6.16
C ALA A 309 20.01 -2.08 6.18
N VAL A 310 21.18 -2.44 5.65
CA VAL A 310 21.73 -3.81 5.68
C VAL A 310 22.10 -4.21 7.10
N SER A 311 22.87 -3.38 7.80
CA SER A 311 23.31 -3.70 9.17
C SER A 311 22.14 -3.75 10.15
N SER A 312 21.14 -2.86 10.00
CA SER A 312 19.90 -2.89 10.81
C SER A 312 19.08 -4.13 10.50
N THR A 313 18.91 -4.52 9.24
CA THR A 313 18.23 -5.77 8.86
C THR A 313 18.94 -6.99 9.46
N ALA A 314 20.27 -7.00 9.47
CA ALA A 314 21.03 -8.08 10.10
C ALA A 314 20.79 -8.17 11.62
N ALA A 315 20.72 -7.02 12.30
CA ALA A 315 20.39 -6.97 13.73
C ALA A 315 18.95 -7.45 14.00
N GLU A 316 18.00 -7.06 13.17
CA GLU A 316 16.60 -7.53 13.24
C GLU A 316 16.52 -9.06 13.08
N MET A 317 17.30 -9.66 12.18
CA MET A 317 17.34 -11.12 12.05
C MET A 317 17.87 -11.81 13.30
N ILE A 318 18.83 -11.19 14.00
CA ILE A 318 19.33 -11.69 15.30
C ILE A 318 18.25 -11.55 16.39
N LEU A 319 17.53 -10.44 16.44
CA LEU A 319 16.42 -10.25 17.37
C LEU A 319 15.30 -11.27 17.15
N GLU A 320 14.92 -11.51 15.90
CA GLU A 320 13.79 -12.36 15.59
C GLU A 320 14.12 -13.85 15.73
N TYR A 321 15.25 -14.28 15.15
CA TYR A 321 15.60 -15.71 15.00
C TYR A 321 16.86 -16.14 15.78
N GLY A 322 17.45 -15.25 16.56
CA GLY A 322 18.68 -15.53 17.31
C GLY A 322 18.57 -16.70 18.29
N ASP A 323 19.66 -17.46 18.41
CA ASP A 323 19.75 -18.59 19.33
C ASP A 323 20.28 -18.15 20.70
N ALA A 324 19.60 -18.57 21.78
CA ALA A 324 19.92 -18.23 23.16
C ALA A 324 21.35 -18.62 23.55
N ASN A 325 21.95 -19.66 22.98
CA ASN A 325 23.34 -20.05 23.29
C ASN A 325 24.37 -18.95 22.95
N TYR A 326 24.00 -17.98 22.12
CA TYR A 326 24.86 -16.89 21.67
C TYR A 326 24.53 -15.53 22.30
N TRP A 327 23.67 -15.46 23.33
CA TRP A 327 23.28 -14.20 23.96
C TRP A 327 24.50 -13.35 24.40
N ARG A 328 25.56 -13.98 24.92
CA ARG A 328 26.83 -13.29 25.28
C ARG A 328 27.55 -12.71 24.08
N THR A 329 27.47 -13.39 22.93
CA THR A 329 28.04 -12.90 21.67
C THR A 329 27.29 -11.65 21.22
N TYR A 330 25.96 -11.66 21.28
CA TYR A 330 25.14 -10.50 20.91
C TYR A 330 25.36 -9.32 21.87
N LEU A 331 25.49 -9.58 23.18
CA LEU A 331 25.85 -8.57 24.16
C LEU A 331 27.22 -7.97 23.85
N ASN A 332 28.25 -8.79 23.60
CA ASN A 332 29.57 -8.28 23.21
C ASN A 332 29.53 -7.47 21.92
N LEU A 333 28.77 -7.90 20.91
CA LEU A 333 28.58 -7.15 19.66
C LEU A 333 27.90 -5.80 19.90
N SER A 334 26.96 -5.70 20.84
CA SER A 334 26.29 -4.44 21.16
C SER A 334 27.24 -3.36 21.72
N LEU A 335 28.41 -3.76 22.23
CA LEU A 335 29.45 -2.86 22.74
C LEU A 335 30.34 -2.28 21.62
N SER A 336 30.27 -2.81 20.41
CA SER A 336 31.02 -2.29 19.25
C SER A 336 30.51 -0.92 18.81
N ASN A 337 31.30 -0.22 17.98
CA ASN A 337 30.93 1.09 17.44
C ASN A 337 29.91 0.99 16.28
N PHE A 338 28.70 0.55 16.60
CA PHE A 338 27.57 0.49 15.68
C PHE A 338 26.65 1.74 15.80
N PRO A 339 25.85 2.03 14.74
CA PRO A 339 24.75 2.98 14.85
C PRO A 339 23.72 2.51 15.86
N TRP A 340 22.90 3.43 16.37
CA TRP A 340 22.00 3.14 17.49
C TRP A 340 20.96 2.07 17.15
N GLN A 341 20.47 2.04 15.91
CA GLN A 341 19.49 1.07 15.42
C GLN A 341 20.01 -0.36 15.64
N VAL A 342 21.26 -0.61 15.26
CA VAL A 342 21.92 -1.90 15.45
C VAL A 342 22.18 -2.19 16.93
N LYS A 343 22.70 -1.22 17.69
CA LYS A 343 23.02 -1.40 19.12
C LYS A 343 21.80 -1.77 19.94
N ILE A 344 20.72 -0.99 19.82
CA ILE A 344 19.50 -1.19 20.61
C ILE A 344 18.80 -2.48 20.19
N THR A 345 18.79 -2.81 18.89
CA THR A 345 18.25 -4.09 18.41
C THR A 345 19.03 -5.29 18.94
N LEU A 346 20.36 -5.20 19.06
CA LEU A 346 21.16 -6.25 19.70
C LEU A 346 20.88 -6.36 21.21
N LEU A 347 20.77 -5.23 21.93
CA LEU A 347 20.40 -5.22 23.35
C LEU A 347 18.98 -5.77 23.57
N HIS A 348 18.07 -5.53 22.62
CA HIS A 348 16.74 -6.14 22.59
C HIS A 348 16.83 -7.66 22.41
N ALA A 349 17.60 -8.12 21.41
CA ALA A 349 17.83 -9.56 21.20
C ALA A 349 18.40 -10.22 22.47
N VAL A 350 19.33 -9.55 23.14
CA VAL A 350 19.89 -10.00 24.43
C VAL A 350 18.80 -10.09 25.50
N SER A 351 17.92 -9.08 25.62
CA SER A 351 16.81 -9.09 26.59
C SER A 351 15.87 -10.28 26.37
N LYS A 352 15.58 -10.60 25.10
CA LYS A 352 14.74 -11.74 24.70
C LYS A 352 15.41 -13.10 24.95
N LEU A 353 16.74 -13.18 24.82
CA LEU A 353 17.48 -14.45 24.72
C LEU A 353 18.29 -14.82 25.96
N ILE A 354 18.53 -13.91 26.91
CA ILE A 354 19.26 -14.23 28.15
C ILE A 354 18.51 -15.33 28.93
N PRO A 355 19.16 -16.47 29.25
CA PRO A 355 18.56 -17.50 30.06
C PRO A 355 18.36 -17.06 31.52
N PRO A 356 17.31 -17.57 32.19
CA PRO A 356 17.12 -17.37 33.63
C PRO A 356 18.37 -17.74 34.44
N GLY A 357 18.62 -17.01 35.54
CA GLY A 357 19.80 -17.21 36.41
C GLY A 357 21.01 -16.34 36.07
N ASN A 358 21.02 -15.65 34.93
CA ASN A 358 22.09 -14.70 34.56
C ASN A 358 21.78 -13.27 35.01
N ALA A 359 21.42 -13.10 36.29
CA ALA A 359 20.91 -11.83 36.83
C ALA A 359 21.91 -10.66 36.68
N MET A 360 23.21 -10.91 36.87
CA MET A 360 24.26 -9.89 36.68
C MET A 360 24.22 -9.30 35.27
N PHE A 361 24.14 -10.13 34.24
CA PHE A 361 24.13 -9.68 32.85
C PHE A 361 22.79 -9.10 32.43
N SER A 362 21.68 -9.61 32.99
CA SER A 362 20.35 -9.01 32.79
C SER A 362 20.32 -7.58 33.34
N ASN A 363 20.89 -7.36 34.54
CA ASN A 363 20.99 -6.03 35.13
C ASN A 363 21.93 -5.12 34.34
N MET A 364 23.07 -5.65 33.87
CA MET A 364 23.98 -4.90 33.01
C MET A 364 23.31 -4.45 31.70
N ASN A 365 22.58 -5.35 31.03
CA ASN A 365 21.84 -5.03 29.80
C ASN A 365 20.74 -3.99 30.06
N TYR A 366 20.02 -4.14 31.17
CA TYR A 366 19.04 -3.17 31.65
C TYR A 366 19.67 -1.79 31.90
N ASP A 367 20.85 -1.73 32.54
CA ASP A 367 21.55 -0.48 32.81
C ASP A 367 21.99 0.22 31.52
N PHE A 368 22.43 -0.53 30.51
CA PHE A 368 22.72 0.03 29.18
C PHE A 368 21.47 0.64 28.52
N LEU A 369 20.35 -0.09 28.51
CA LEU A 369 19.08 0.41 27.97
C LEU A 369 18.61 1.67 28.72
N ARG A 370 18.64 1.63 30.05
CA ARG A 370 18.26 2.76 30.91
C ARG A 370 19.15 3.98 30.70
N GLN A 371 20.47 3.78 30.63
CA GLN A 371 21.42 4.85 30.34
C GLN A 371 21.11 5.48 28.98
N ARG A 372 20.75 4.66 27.98
CA ARG A 372 20.45 5.20 26.65
C ARG A 372 19.18 6.03 26.62
N ILE A 373 18.11 5.54 27.27
CA ILE A 373 16.85 6.28 27.43
C ILE A 373 17.08 7.64 28.08
N ASN A 374 17.93 7.70 29.10
CA ASN A 374 18.21 8.95 29.82
C ASN A 374 19.14 9.91 29.09
N SER A 375 20.00 9.42 28.19
CA SER A 375 21.06 10.24 27.56
C SER A 375 20.74 10.72 26.15
N THR A 376 19.93 9.97 25.39
CA THR A 376 19.60 10.36 24.00
C THR A 376 18.49 11.41 23.96
N SER A 377 18.56 12.32 22.98
CA SER A 377 17.45 13.20 22.62
C SER A 377 16.58 12.62 21.51
N ASN A 378 17.01 11.56 20.83
CA ASN A 378 16.25 10.96 19.74
C ASN A 378 15.07 10.12 20.29
N PRO A 379 13.82 10.49 20.00
CA PRO A 379 12.66 9.79 20.54
C PRO A 379 12.51 8.37 19.98
N TYR A 380 12.93 8.11 18.74
CA TYR A 380 12.89 6.77 18.13
C TYR A 380 13.89 5.81 18.78
N GLU A 381 15.04 6.34 19.20
CA GLU A 381 16.00 5.56 19.96
C GLU A 381 15.49 5.21 21.36
N LYS A 382 14.84 6.17 22.04
CA LYS A 382 14.16 5.88 23.31
C LYS A 382 13.07 4.85 23.13
N ALA A 383 12.22 4.98 22.11
CA ALA A 383 11.15 4.05 21.80
C ALA A 383 11.66 2.63 21.60
N ALA A 384 12.73 2.44 20.81
CA ALA A 384 13.35 1.14 20.61
C ALA A 384 13.91 0.54 21.93
N ALA A 385 14.54 1.37 22.77
CA ALA A 385 15.05 0.92 24.06
C ALA A 385 13.92 0.53 25.04
N ILE A 386 12.79 1.24 25.00
CA ILE A 386 11.58 0.92 25.78
C ILE A 386 10.99 -0.42 25.34
N GLN A 387 10.94 -0.71 24.03
CA GLN A 387 10.49 -2.01 23.51
C GLN A 387 11.41 -3.16 23.96
N ALA A 388 12.72 -2.91 24.08
CA ALA A 388 13.66 -3.88 24.59
C ALA A 388 13.43 -4.20 26.09
N LEU A 389 13.12 -3.18 26.89
CA LEU A 389 12.78 -3.36 28.32
C LEU A 389 11.56 -4.25 28.54
N ALA A 390 10.61 -4.25 27.60
CA ALA A 390 9.38 -5.03 27.69
C ALA A 390 9.59 -6.56 27.64
N GLU A 391 10.79 -7.04 27.26
CA GLU A 391 11.12 -8.47 27.32
C GLU A 391 11.22 -9.00 28.76
N ASP A 392 11.49 -8.12 29.73
CA ASP A 392 11.49 -8.44 31.16
C ASP A 392 10.32 -7.71 31.85
N PRO A 393 9.20 -8.41 32.12
CA PRO A 393 8.05 -7.86 32.82
C PRO A 393 8.38 -7.23 34.18
N GLY A 394 9.46 -7.64 34.84
CA GLY A 394 9.91 -7.07 36.11
C GLY A 394 10.39 -5.61 36.00
N LYS A 395 10.62 -5.10 34.78
CA LYS A 395 11.09 -3.73 34.53
C LYS A 395 9.95 -2.75 34.20
N TYR A 396 8.68 -3.18 34.30
CA TYR A 396 7.50 -2.37 34.00
C TYR A 396 7.46 -1.03 34.73
N SER A 397 7.96 -0.96 35.97
CA SER A 397 7.96 0.27 36.77
C SER A 397 8.78 1.40 36.15
N LEU A 398 9.88 1.09 35.46
CA LEU A 398 10.64 2.07 34.69
C LEU A 398 9.83 2.56 33.49
N ILE A 399 9.12 1.67 32.80
CA ILE A 399 8.29 2.01 31.63
C ILE A 399 7.14 2.94 32.07
N LEU A 400 6.48 2.65 33.19
CA LEU A 400 5.47 3.53 33.80
C LEU A 400 6.04 4.90 34.16
N GLY A 401 7.23 4.93 34.77
CA GLY A 401 7.94 6.18 35.08
C GLY A 401 8.26 7.00 33.84
N ILE A 402 8.68 6.36 32.75
CA ILE A 402 8.92 7.02 31.47
C ILE A 402 7.63 7.61 30.90
N LYS A 403 6.54 6.81 30.83
CA LYS A 403 5.22 7.25 30.37
C LYS A 403 4.74 8.49 31.11
N LYS A 404 4.96 8.55 32.44
CA LYS A 404 4.53 9.67 33.28
C LYS A 404 5.34 10.96 33.07
N ASN A 405 6.61 10.84 32.68
CA ASN A 405 7.56 11.97 32.69
C ASN A 405 7.87 12.54 31.30
N THR A 406 7.17 12.09 30.25
CA THR A 406 7.44 12.50 28.86
C THR A 406 6.21 13.07 28.19
N GLU A 407 6.39 14.20 27.49
CA GLU A 407 5.37 14.79 26.62
C GLU A 407 5.54 14.42 25.14
N ASP A 408 6.61 13.69 24.81
CA ASP A 408 6.87 13.20 23.47
C ASP A 408 5.94 12.03 23.11
N ALA A 409 5.15 12.20 22.06
CA ALA A 409 4.16 11.22 21.60
C ALA A 409 4.78 9.87 21.23
N VAL A 410 5.94 9.87 20.54
CA VAL A 410 6.65 8.64 20.16
C VAL A 410 7.05 7.84 21.39
N VAL A 411 7.55 8.52 22.41
CA VAL A 411 7.97 7.88 23.66
C VAL A 411 6.77 7.38 24.47
N ARG A 412 5.66 8.14 24.54
CA ARG A 412 4.44 7.70 25.23
C ARG A 412 3.81 6.48 24.55
N THR A 413 3.63 6.53 23.23
CA THR A 413 3.08 5.43 22.44
C THR A 413 3.94 4.18 22.59
N ALA A 414 5.28 4.31 22.54
CA ALA A 414 6.18 3.19 22.78
C ALA A 414 6.07 2.61 24.20
N ALA A 415 5.89 3.45 25.23
CA ALA A 415 5.71 2.97 26.60
C ALA A 415 4.40 2.17 26.74
N ILE A 416 3.31 2.63 26.15
CA ILE A 416 2.04 1.89 26.13
C ILE A 416 2.15 0.59 25.34
N GLN A 417 2.79 0.62 24.16
CA GLN A 417 3.07 -0.59 23.37
C GLN A 417 3.90 -1.62 24.17
N ALA A 418 4.88 -1.16 24.96
CA ALA A 418 5.69 -2.01 25.81
C ALA A 418 4.88 -2.62 26.96
N LEU A 419 4.04 -1.84 27.63
CA LEU A 419 3.14 -2.33 28.69
C LEU A 419 2.11 -3.32 28.14
N LYS A 420 1.53 -3.02 26.97
CA LYS A 420 0.64 -3.94 26.22
C LYS A 420 1.33 -5.27 25.98
N LYS A 421 2.56 -5.24 25.43
CA LYS A 421 3.35 -6.44 25.18
C LYS A 421 3.56 -7.27 26.44
N ILE A 422 3.83 -6.62 27.59
CA ILE A 422 3.92 -7.31 28.88
C ILE A 422 2.57 -7.93 29.25
N ALA A 423 1.47 -7.17 29.19
CA ALA A 423 0.13 -7.60 29.61
C ALA A 423 -0.40 -8.81 28.84
N VAL A 424 -0.14 -8.89 27.53
CA VAL A 424 -0.57 -10.03 26.69
C VAL A 424 0.41 -11.21 26.71
N SER A 425 1.55 -11.07 27.39
CA SER A 425 2.57 -12.13 27.47
C SER A 425 2.16 -13.24 28.44
N LYS A 426 2.68 -14.45 28.20
CA LYS A 426 2.53 -15.57 29.16
C LYS A 426 3.17 -15.30 30.52
N GLN A 427 4.15 -14.39 30.56
CA GLN A 427 4.89 -14.04 31.78
C GLN A 427 4.12 -13.07 32.68
N PHE A 428 3.11 -12.37 32.15
CA PHE A 428 2.28 -11.43 32.90
C PHE A 428 1.71 -12.03 34.18
N ARG A 429 1.17 -13.25 34.09
CA ARG A 429 0.57 -13.97 35.23
C ARG A 429 1.56 -14.34 36.35
N ARG A 430 2.87 -14.24 36.08
CA ARG A 430 3.93 -14.48 37.09
C ARG A 430 4.24 -13.25 37.93
N LEU A 431 3.80 -12.07 37.50
CA LEU A 431 3.93 -10.85 38.29
C LEU A 431 3.00 -10.90 39.51
N SER A 432 3.32 -10.11 40.54
CA SER A 432 2.43 -9.95 41.69
C SER A 432 1.09 -9.35 41.26
N ALA A 433 0.00 -9.62 42.00
CA ALA A 433 -1.31 -9.06 41.71
C ALA A 433 -1.29 -7.51 41.66
N SER A 434 -0.50 -6.87 42.53
CA SER A 434 -0.29 -5.41 42.52
C SER A 434 0.35 -4.95 41.21
N SER A 435 1.43 -5.61 40.79
CA SER A 435 2.14 -5.26 39.55
C SER A 435 1.29 -5.49 38.31
N GLN A 436 0.51 -6.58 38.27
CA GLN A 436 -0.45 -6.81 37.20
C GLN A 436 -1.49 -5.69 37.15
N LYS A 437 -2.05 -5.33 38.31
CA LYS A 437 -3.02 -4.26 38.44
C LYS A 437 -2.45 -2.90 37.99
N GLU A 438 -1.23 -2.53 38.41
CA GLU A 438 -0.57 -1.28 37.97
C GLU A 438 -0.41 -1.20 36.44
N ILE A 439 -0.05 -2.32 35.78
CA ILE A 439 0.08 -2.36 34.32
C ILE A 439 -1.29 -2.21 33.65
N ILE A 440 -2.32 -2.92 34.13
CA ILE A 440 -3.67 -2.83 33.58
C ILE A 440 -4.24 -1.43 33.80
N ASP A 441 -4.04 -0.82 34.97
CA ASP A 441 -4.50 0.53 35.29
C ASP A 441 -3.89 1.55 34.32
N ALA A 442 -2.60 1.45 34.04
CA ALA A 442 -1.92 2.33 33.09
C ALA A 442 -2.43 2.13 31.64
N LEU A 443 -2.81 0.91 31.26
CA LEU A 443 -3.36 0.62 29.93
C LEU A 443 -4.82 1.08 29.80
N VAL A 444 -5.62 0.95 30.87
CA VAL A 444 -6.97 1.52 30.91
C VAL A 444 -6.92 3.06 30.90
N GLU A 445 -6.01 3.67 31.65
CA GLU A 445 -5.77 5.13 31.59
C GLU A 445 -5.38 5.56 30.17
N ALA A 446 -4.56 4.75 29.47
CA ALA A 446 -4.20 5.01 28.08
C ALA A 446 -5.38 4.92 27.12
N LEU A 447 -6.28 3.94 27.28
CA LEU A 447 -7.54 3.83 26.52
C LEU A 447 -8.43 5.07 26.69
N GLU A 448 -8.44 5.64 27.87
CA GLU A 448 -9.31 6.77 28.23
C GLU A 448 -8.61 8.13 28.09
N SER A 449 -7.41 8.16 27.52
CA SER A 449 -6.57 9.36 27.47
C SER A 449 -6.94 10.36 26.37
N GLY A 450 -7.65 9.91 25.33
CA GLY A 450 -7.87 10.69 24.10
C GLY A 450 -6.63 10.84 23.21
N ASP A 451 -5.47 10.31 23.60
CA ASP A 451 -4.28 10.27 22.76
C ASP A 451 -4.37 9.06 21.81
N VAL A 452 -4.62 9.31 20.52
CA VAL A 452 -4.88 8.28 19.50
C VAL A 452 -3.85 7.15 19.47
N GLY A 453 -2.55 7.45 19.62
CA GLY A 453 -1.50 6.43 19.61
C GLY A 453 -1.54 5.56 20.87
N MET A 454 -1.80 6.17 22.03
CA MET A 454 -1.98 5.45 23.29
C MET A 454 -3.25 4.58 23.28
N VAL A 455 -4.37 5.12 22.77
CA VAL A 455 -5.65 4.39 22.68
C VAL A 455 -5.53 3.21 21.73
N GLU A 456 -4.96 3.39 20.53
CA GLU A 456 -4.76 2.28 19.58
C GLU A 456 -3.93 1.17 20.22
N GLN A 457 -2.78 1.53 20.82
CA GLN A 457 -1.90 0.54 21.41
C GLN A 457 -2.57 -0.19 22.58
N ALA A 458 -3.32 0.51 23.41
CA ALA A 458 -3.99 -0.12 24.54
C ALA A 458 -5.22 -0.95 24.12
N SER A 459 -5.80 -0.74 22.94
CA SER A 459 -7.02 -1.45 22.48
C SER A 459 -6.90 -2.99 22.53
N ALA A 460 -5.71 -3.54 22.36
CA ALA A 460 -5.45 -4.98 22.46
C ALA A 460 -5.75 -5.59 23.85
N ILE A 461 -5.77 -4.81 24.94
CA ILE A 461 -6.12 -5.38 26.26
C ILE A 461 -7.61 -5.68 26.41
N LEU A 462 -8.45 -5.21 25.49
CA LEU A 462 -9.88 -5.50 25.50
C LEU A 462 -10.19 -6.99 25.23
N ASP A 463 -9.19 -7.76 24.78
CA ASP A 463 -9.25 -9.23 24.69
C ASP A 463 -9.01 -9.95 26.03
N LEU A 464 -8.53 -9.23 27.04
CA LEU A 464 -8.28 -9.79 28.37
C LEU A 464 -9.56 -9.77 29.23
N ASP A 465 -9.59 -10.61 30.26
CA ASP A 465 -10.64 -10.56 31.28
C ASP A 465 -10.43 -9.39 32.24
N LEU A 466 -10.85 -8.19 31.82
CA LEU A 466 -10.68 -6.96 32.59
C LEU A 466 -11.54 -6.93 33.87
N ASN A 467 -12.59 -7.77 33.97
CA ASN A 467 -13.41 -7.87 35.19
C ASN A 467 -12.59 -8.38 36.37
N ALA A 468 -11.62 -9.27 36.12
CA ALA A 468 -10.69 -9.77 37.13
C ALA A 468 -9.84 -8.65 37.76
N TYR A 469 -9.74 -7.50 37.11
CA TYR A 469 -9.02 -6.31 37.56
C TYR A 469 -9.95 -5.16 37.97
N GLY A 470 -11.26 -5.40 38.07
CA GLY A 470 -12.26 -4.41 38.51
C GLY A 470 -12.74 -3.46 37.42
N TYR A 471 -12.61 -3.84 36.15
CA TYR A 471 -13.00 -3.01 35.02
C TYR A 471 -14.07 -3.68 34.15
N ASP A 472 -15.08 -2.92 33.77
CA ASP A 472 -16.07 -3.35 32.77
C ASP A 472 -15.64 -2.90 31.37
N THR A 473 -15.43 -3.88 30.48
CA THR A 473 -14.93 -3.65 29.12
C THR A 473 -15.83 -2.73 28.29
N LYS A 474 -17.16 -2.89 28.38
CA LYS A 474 -18.11 -2.07 27.60
C LYS A 474 -18.08 -0.61 28.03
N ASN A 475 -18.00 -0.37 29.32
CA ASN A 475 -17.89 0.98 29.89
C ASN A 475 -16.57 1.65 29.52
N ILE A 476 -15.45 0.91 29.49
CA ILE A 476 -14.16 1.45 29.02
C ILE A 476 -14.27 1.88 27.57
N ILE A 477 -14.81 1.02 26.69
CA ILE A 477 -14.97 1.35 25.26
C ILE A 477 -15.78 2.65 25.11
N GLY A 478 -16.93 2.77 25.79
CA GLY A 478 -17.76 3.98 25.72
C GLY A 478 -17.06 5.24 26.24
N ARG A 479 -16.24 5.14 27.30
CA ARG A 479 -15.46 6.28 27.80
C ARG A 479 -14.32 6.67 26.86
N ALA A 480 -13.64 5.68 26.28
CA ALA A 480 -12.59 5.89 25.29
C ALA A 480 -13.14 6.58 24.04
N GLU A 481 -14.25 6.07 23.48
CA GLU A 481 -14.97 6.67 22.34
C GLU A 481 -15.29 8.14 22.59
N ALA A 482 -15.74 8.50 23.80
CA ALA A 482 -16.11 9.87 24.15
C ALA A 482 -14.93 10.87 24.20
N GLN A 483 -13.68 10.40 24.22
CA GLN A 483 -12.49 11.25 24.21
C GLN A 483 -11.87 11.43 22.82
N LEU A 484 -12.22 10.59 21.85
CA LEU A 484 -11.67 10.63 20.49
C LEU A 484 -12.38 11.69 19.64
N GLN A 485 -11.62 12.34 18.76
CA GLN A 485 -12.15 13.33 17.82
C GLN A 485 -12.12 12.74 16.41
N ILE A 486 -13.30 12.66 15.78
CA ILE A 486 -13.45 12.14 14.42
C ILE A 486 -13.46 13.30 13.43
N PRO A 487 -12.74 13.20 12.29
CA PRO A 487 -12.03 12.03 11.78
C PRO A 487 -10.56 11.88 12.21
N ARG A 488 -10.04 12.80 13.02
CA ARG A 488 -8.62 12.85 13.42
C ARG A 488 -8.10 11.54 14.02
N ASP A 489 -8.91 10.89 14.83
CA ASP A 489 -8.53 9.75 15.65
C ASP A 489 -9.18 8.43 15.15
N MET A 490 -9.51 8.37 13.86
CA MET A 490 -10.21 7.24 13.21
C MET A 490 -9.54 5.88 13.41
N GLU A 491 -8.22 5.81 13.45
CA GLU A 491 -7.48 4.55 13.60
C GLU A 491 -7.79 3.86 14.94
N ALA A 492 -7.86 4.66 16.01
CA ALA A 492 -8.24 4.19 17.33
C ALA A 492 -9.73 3.84 17.38
N LEU A 493 -10.60 4.67 16.77
CA LEU A 493 -12.04 4.41 16.72
C LEU A 493 -12.35 3.08 16.01
N ILE A 494 -11.76 2.84 14.84
CA ILE A 494 -11.92 1.59 14.08
C ILE A 494 -11.58 0.37 14.94
N SER A 495 -10.51 0.46 15.73
CA SER A 495 -10.10 -0.63 16.63
C SER A 495 -11.12 -0.86 17.76
N LEU A 496 -11.63 0.22 18.37
CA LEU A 496 -12.66 0.14 19.41
C LEU A 496 -14.00 -0.40 18.87
N HIS A 497 -14.46 0.10 17.73
CA HIS A 497 -15.71 -0.32 17.09
C HIS A 497 -15.66 -1.77 16.61
N ARG A 498 -14.53 -2.20 16.03
CA ARG A 498 -14.30 -3.62 15.72
C ARG A 498 -14.45 -4.47 16.98
N LYS A 499 -13.85 -4.04 18.10
CA LYS A 499 -13.94 -4.82 19.33
C LYS A 499 -15.35 -4.86 19.91
N LYS A 500 -16.06 -3.74 19.86
CA LYS A 500 -17.46 -3.62 20.26
C LYS A 500 -18.37 -4.54 19.44
N ALA A 501 -18.19 -4.55 18.12
CA ALA A 501 -18.89 -5.45 17.21
C ALA A 501 -18.65 -6.92 17.53
N GLU A 502 -17.39 -7.31 17.79
CA GLU A 502 -17.05 -8.68 18.22
C GLU A 502 -17.78 -9.07 19.52
N LEU A 503 -17.80 -8.19 20.53
CA LEU A 503 -18.51 -8.41 21.79
C LEU A 503 -20.03 -8.50 21.62
N GLU A 504 -20.57 -7.93 20.55
CA GLU A 504 -21.99 -7.99 20.14
C GLU A 504 -22.29 -9.17 19.21
N GLY A 505 -21.28 -9.92 18.76
CA GLY A 505 -21.44 -11.03 17.81
C GLY A 505 -21.76 -10.59 16.37
N ARG A 506 -21.43 -9.35 15.99
CA ARG A 506 -21.63 -8.82 14.63
C ARG A 506 -20.29 -8.62 13.91
N ILE A 507 -20.34 -8.57 12.58
CA ILE A 507 -19.20 -8.16 11.76
C ILE A 507 -19.20 -6.62 11.69
N TYR A 508 -18.04 -6.03 11.96
CA TYR A 508 -17.83 -4.59 11.84
C TYR A 508 -17.58 -4.19 10.38
N ASP A 509 -18.33 -3.21 9.88
CA ASP A 509 -18.03 -2.53 8.62
C ASP A 509 -17.48 -1.12 8.90
N HIS A 510 -16.23 -0.88 8.52
CA HIS A 510 -15.60 0.43 8.68
C HIS A 510 -16.30 1.57 7.92
N LYS A 511 -17.14 1.26 6.92
CA LYS A 511 -17.94 2.29 6.23
C LYS A 511 -18.92 2.99 7.18
N GLU A 512 -19.31 2.35 8.29
CA GLU A 512 -20.16 2.93 9.34
C GLU A 512 -19.57 4.22 9.94
N ASP A 513 -18.23 4.35 9.94
CA ASP A 513 -17.52 5.47 10.57
C ASP A 513 -17.09 6.57 9.59
N LEU A 514 -17.35 6.38 8.28
CA LEU A 514 -16.89 7.31 7.27
C LEU A 514 -17.82 8.52 7.15
N GLN A 515 -17.31 9.70 7.53
CA GLN A 515 -18.00 10.98 7.32
C GLN A 515 -17.30 11.80 6.24
N PHE A 516 -18.08 12.55 5.46
CA PHE A 516 -17.54 13.52 4.50
C PHE A 516 -17.08 14.77 5.24
N THR A 517 -15.79 15.09 5.12
CA THR A 517 -15.15 16.13 5.94
C THR A 517 -14.28 17.11 5.16
N HIS A 518 -13.90 16.79 3.92
CA HIS A 518 -13.06 17.64 3.09
C HIS A 518 -13.46 17.49 1.63
N ALA A 519 -13.69 18.60 0.94
CA ALA A 519 -13.96 18.62 -0.48
C ALA A 519 -12.66 18.77 -1.28
N VAL A 520 -12.69 18.35 -2.55
CA VAL A 520 -11.59 18.65 -3.48
C VAL A 520 -11.43 20.16 -3.69
N GLU A 521 -10.26 20.69 -3.37
CA GLU A 521 -9.91 22.10 -3.60
C GLU A 521 -9.50 22.34 -5.07
N TRP A 522 -10.50 22.51 -5.94
CA TRP A 522 -10.31 22.68 -7.39
C TRP A 522 -9.43 23.88 -7.77
N LYS A 523 -9.45 24.95 -6.97
CA LYS A 523 -8.60 26.14 -7.18
C LYS A 523 -7.12 25.82 -7.09
N THR A 524 -6.76 24.89 -6.22
CA THR A 524 -5.38 24.43 -6.07
C THR A 524 -4.90 23.74 -7.34
N LEU A 525 -5.74 22.90 -7.93
CA LEU A 525 -5.43 22.20 -9.19
C LEU A 525 -5.37 23.16 -10.39
N GLU A 526 -6.22 24.18 -10.42
CA GLU A 526 -6.18 25.25 -11.44
C GLU A 526 -4.85 26.02 -11.43
N ALA A 527 -4.21 26.16 -10.26
CA ALA A 527 -2.99 26.95 -10.10
C ALA A 527 -1.70 26.24 -10.56
N VAL A 528 -1.69 24.91 -10.71
CA VAL A 528 -0.45 24.11 -10.83
C VAL A 528 -0.31 23.36 -12.17
N GLY A 529 -1.30 23.46 -13.06
CA GLY A 529 -1.29 22.83 -14.38
C GLY A 529 -1.41 21.30 -14.37
N GLU A 530 -1.17 20.66 -15.52
CA GLU A 530 -1.39 19.21 -15.70
C GLU A 530 -0.31 18.31 -15.10
N ASN A 531 0.93 18.83 -14.97
CA ASN A 531 2.08 18.04 -14.52
C ASN A 531 2.83 18.71 -13.35
N PRO A 532 2.15 18.95 -12.20
CA PRO A 532 2.77 19.58 -11.05
C PRO A 532 3.90 18.72 -10.48
N ARG A 533 4.96 19.39 -10.02
CA ARG A 533 6.09 18.74 -9.34
C ARG A 533 6.23 19.27 -7.92
N ALA A 534 6.66 18.40 -7.02
CA ALA A 534 6.98 18.74 -5.65
C ALA A 534 8.43 18.37 -5.35
N LYS A 535 9.19 19.32 -4.81
CA LYS A 535 10.53 19.09 -4.27
C LYS A 535 10.45 18.94 -2.76
N ILE A 536 10.82 17.78 -2.26
CA ILE A 536 10.90 17.48 -0.83
C ILE A 536 12.37 17.63 -0.42
N THR A 537 12.65 18.50 0.54
CA THR A 537 13.99 18.72 1.09
C THR A 537 14.06 18.19 2.50
N THR A 538 15.03 17.34 2.78
CA THR A 538 15.30 16.74 4.09
C THR A 538 16.71 17.05 4.54
N ASN A 539 17.05 16.72 5.78
CA ASN A 539 18.43 16.76 6.28
C ASN A 539 19.38 15.76 5.58
N ARG A 540 18.89 14.91 4.68
CA ARG A 540 19.69 13.96 3.86
C ARG A 540 19.87 14.38 2.41
N GLY A 541 19.21 15.45 1.98
CA GLY A 541 19.21 15.89 0.58
C GLY A 541 17.80 16.22 0.11
N SER A 542 17.61 16.34 -1.20
CA SER A 542 16.30 16.62 -1.79
C SER A 542 15.95 15.58 -2.84
N PHE A 543 14.65 15.33 -3.01
CA PHE A 543 14.12 14.55 -4.11
C PHE A 543 12.90 15.25 -4.74
N THR A 544 12.68 15.01 -6.02
CA THR A 544 11.61 15.63 -6.81
C THR A 544 10.59 14.58 -7.23
N VAL A 545 9.31 14.87 -7.04
CA VAL A 545 8.17 14.00 -7.36
C VAL A 545 7.30 14.69 -8.41
N ARG A 546 6.96 13.97 -9.47
CA ARG A 546 5.86 14.33 -10.38
C ARG A 546 4.55 13.81 -9.82
N LEU A 547 3.54 14.67 -9.73
CA LEU A 547 2.22 14.38 -9.19
C LEU A 547 1.23 14.06 -10.32
N TYR A 548 0.14 13.35 -10.00
CA TYR A 548 -0.83 12.80 -10.97
C TYR A 548 -2.26 13.33 -10.81
N PRO A 549 -2.53 14.63 -11.05
CA PRO A 549 -3.84 15.24 -10.77
C PRO A 549 -4.99 14.67 -11.62
N LEU A 550 -4.73 14.16 -12.82
CA LEU A 550 -5.76 13.51 -13.66
C LEU A 550 -6.22 12.14 -13.09
N HIS A 551 -5.37 11.51 -12.28
CA HIS A 551 -5.61 10.21 -11.69
C HIS A 551 -6.16 10.30 -10.26
N THR A 552 -5.66 11.24 -9.47
CA THR A 552 -5.97 11.40 -8.04
C THR A 552 -6.09 12.88 -7.64
N PRO A 553 -7.06 13.62 -8.22
CA PRO A 553 -7.19 15.06 -8.04
C PRO A 553 -7.36 15.49 -6.58
N GLY A 554 -8.19 14.78 -5.79
CA GLY A 554 -8.40 15.12 -4.39
C GLY A 554 -7.13 14.99 -3.56
N THR A 555 -6.38 13.92 -3.78
CA THR A 555 -5.12 13.65 -3.10
C THR A 555 -4.03 14.65 -3.48
N VAL A 556 -3.90 14.95 -4.77
CA VAL A 556 -2.90 15.92 -5.26
C VAL A 556 -3.20 17.33 -4.73
N ALA A 557 -4.47 17.76 -4.75
CA ALA A 557 -4.88 19.04 -4.20
C ALA A 557 -4.52 19.14 -2.70
N ASN A 558 -4.92 18.15 -1.90
CA ASN A 558 -4.60 18.10 -0.47
C ASN A 558 -3.09 18.11 -0.20
N PHE A 559 -2.30 17.33 -0.94
CA PHE A 559 -0.84 17.31 -0.77
C PHE A 559 -0.20 18.67 -1.07
N ILE A 560 -0.66 19.36 -2.12
CA ILE A 560 -0.20 20.70 -2.50
C ILE A 560 -0.58 21.74 -1.45
N ASP A 561 -1.81 21.70 -0.94
CA ASP A 561 -2.27 22.62 0.10
C ASP A 561 -1.45 22.46 1.38
N LEU A 562 -1.20 21.22 1.81
CA LEU A 562 -0.33 20.94 2.95
C LEU A 562 1.11 21.40 2.72
N ALA A 563 1.64 21.28 1.49
CA ALA A 563 2.95 21.81 1.15
C ALA A 563 2.98 23.35 1.26
N ASN A 564 1.98 24.04 0.70
CA ASN A 564 1.85 25.50 0.73
C ASN A 564 1.68 26.05 2.15
N LEU A 565 0.99 25.30 3.02
CA LEU A 565 0.85 25.61 4.45
C LEU A 565 2.12 25.31 5.26
N ASN A 566 3.19 24.83 4.63
CA ASN A 566 4.40 24.32 5.29
C ASN A 566 4.09 23.25 6.35
N TYR A 567 3.00 22.49 6.17
CA TYR A 567 2.54 21.51 7.17
C TYR A 567 3.61 20.46 7.46
N CYS A 568 4.31 19.97 6.45
CA CYS A 568 5.33 18.92 6.61
C CYS A 568 6.68 19.45 7.15
N ALA A 569 6.87 20.76 7.29
CA ALA A 569 8.13 21.33 7.74
C ALA A 569 8.44 20.92 9.18
N ASN A 570 9.70 20.53 9.41
CA ASN A 570 10.25 20.03 10.67
C ASN A 570 9.62 18.73 11.19
N LYS A 571 8.86 17.99 10.36
CA LYS A 571 8.30 16.69 10.74
C LYS A 571 9.25 15.54 10.40
N PRO A 572 9.27 14.47 11.21
CA PRO A 572 10.13 13.33 10.94
C PRO A 572 9.58 12.43 9.84
N ILE A 573 10.49 11.75 9.14
CA ILE A 573 10.25 10.45 8.53
C ILE A 573 10.14 9.45 9.67
N HIS A 574 8.92 9.17 10.12
CA HIS A 574 8.66 8.39 11.32
C HIS A 574 8.79 6.89 11.12
N ARG A 575 8.83 6.42 9.86
CA ARG A 575 8.95 4.99 9.56
C ARG A 575 9.78 4.76 8.30
N VAL A 576 10.74 3.85 8.41
CA VAL A 576 11.57 3.36 7.31
C VAL A 576 11.59 1.84 7.36
N VAL A 577 11.20 1.17 6.28
CA VAL A 577 11.28 -0.28 6.14
C VAL A 577 12.22 -0.59 4.96
N PRO A 578 13.47 -1.05 5.23
CA PRO A 578 14.47 -1.30 4.20
C PRO A 578 13.99 -2.19 3.04
N GLY A 579 14.06 -1.66 1.82
CA GLY A 579 13.62 -2.34 0.60
C GLY A 579 12.11 -2.34 0.37
N PHE A 580 11.35 -1.59 1.17
CA PHE A 580 9.89 -1.47 1.03
C PHE A 580 9.44 -0.01 0.89
N VAL A 581 9.41 0.77 1.98
CA VAL A 581 8.92 2.16 1.96
C VAL A 581 9.62 3.04 3.00
N ILE A 582 9.69 4.34 2.72
CA ILE A 582 9.82 5.39 3.75
C ILE A 582 8.47 6.09 3.91
N GLN A 583 8.14 6.57 5.11
CA GLN A 583 6.84 7.20 5.39
C GLN A 583 7.01 8.46 6.24
N GLY A 584 6.32 9.53 5.85
CA GLY A 584 6.34 10.84 6.50
C GLY A 584 4.96 11.49 6.56
N GLY A 585 4.92 12.74 7.01
CA GLY A 585 3.67 13.53 7.10
C GLY A 585 2.88 13.36 8.41
N CYS A 586 3.32 12.48 9.32
CA CYS A 586 2.71 12.33 10.64
C CYS A 586 2.99 13.56 11.51
N ASN A 587 1.94 14.18 12.06
CA ASN A 587 2.05 15.34 12.97
C ASN A 587 2.73 15.01 14.31
N ARG A 588 2.53 13.79 14.80
CA ARG A 588 3.00 13.31 16.10
C ARG A 588 4.33 12.56 16.04
N GLY A 589 4.72 12.12 14.84
CA GLY A 589 5.93 11.33 14.60
C GLY A 589 5.85 9.87 15.09
N ASP A 590 4.74 9.43 15.69
CA ASP A 590 4.55 8.06 16.19
C ASP A 590 3.79 7.15 15.21
N GLY A 591 3.41 7.70 14.04
CA GLY A 591 2.67 7.01 13.00
C GLY A 591 1.15 7.06 13.17
N TYR A 592 0.66 7.66 14.26
CA TYR A 592 -0.77 7.75 14.54
C TYR A 592 -1.32 9.14 14.29
N GLY A 593 -2.63 9.17 14.03
CA GLY A 593 -3.40 10.40 13.92
C GLY A 593 -3.39 11.03 12.54
N SER A 594 -4.49 11.72 12.28
CA SER A 594 -4.79 12.43 11.04
C SER A 594 -4.95 13.93 11.29
N LEU A 595 -5.39 14.67 10.28
CA LEU A 595 -5.94 16.02 10.43
C LEU A 595 -7.38 15.95 10.97
N ASP A 596 -7.99 17.11 11.22
CA ASP A 596 -9.42 17.22 11.53
C ASP A 596 -10.34 16.92 10.33
N TYR A 597 -9.77 16.39 9.24
CA TYR A 597 -10.47 15.89 8.09
C TYR A 597 -9.76 14.66 7.48
N ASN A 598 -10.52 13.88 6.70
CA ASN A 598 -10.02 12.83 5.84
C ASN A 598 -10.30 13.15 4.38
N ILE A 599 -9.44 12.67 3.50
CA ILE A 599 -9.67 12.63 2.05
C ILE A 599 -10.09 11.21 1.64
N ARG A 600 -10.75 11.09 0.48
CA ARG A 600 -11.16 9.79 -0.03
C ARG A 600 -10.05 9.09 -0.76
N SER A 601 -10.01 7.76 -0.63
CA SER A 601 -9.20 6.92 -1.50
C SER A 601 -9.58 7.15 -2.96
N GLU A 602 -8.57 7.33 -3.80
CA GLU A 602 -8.70 7.42 -5.25
C GLU A 602 -7.85 6.28 -5.83
N PHE A 603 -8.51 5.27 -6.39
CA PHE A 603 -7.84 4.08 -6.92
C PHE A 603 -7.82 4.16 -8.45
N PRO A 604 -6.81 4.80 -9.06
CA PRO A 604 -6.67 4.79 -10.51
C PRO A 604 -6.15 3.44 -11.01
N LEU A 605 -6.23 3.23 -12.32
CA LEU A 605 -5.57 2.10 -12.99
C LEU A 605 -4.05 2.35 -13.10
N LEU A 606 -3.38 2.40 -11.95
CA LEU A 606 -1.93 2.54 -11.81
C LEU A 606 -1.41 1.43 -10.90
N TYR A 607 -0.13 1.11 -11.04
CA TYR A 607 0.50 -0.03 -10.37
C TYR A 607 1.81 0.40 -9.70
N TYR A 608 2.07 -0.15 -8.51
CA TYR A 608 3.35 -0.02 -7.81
C TYR A 608 4.37 -1.02 -8.38
N ASP A 609 4.65 -0.93 -9.67
CA ASP A 609 5.48 -1.87 -10.44
C ASP A 609 6.99 -1.57 -10.41
N ALA A 610 7.40 -0.51 -9.73
CA ALA A 610 8.76 0.02 -9.69
C ALA A 610 9.01 0.79 -8.37
N PRO A 611 10.27 1.11 -8.02
CA PRO A 611 10.58 2.03 -6.94
C PRO A 611 10.16 3.47 -7.27
N GLY A 612 10.06 4.30 -6.22
CA GLY A 612 9.84 5.74 -6.32
C GLY A 612 8.38 6.17 -6.44
N TYR A 613 7.40 5.26 -6.37
CA TYR A 613 6.00 5.69 -6.33
C TYR A 613 5.65 6.29 -4.98
N ILE A 614 4.87 7.37 -4.99
CA ILE A 614 4.33 7.99 -3.78
C ILE A 614 2.86 7.58 -3.60
N GLY A 615 2.52 7.19 -2.38
CA GLY A 615 1.17 6.79 -2.01
C GLY A 615 0.72 7.34 -0.66
N MET A 616 -0.59 7.41 -0.44
CA MET A 616 -1.15 7.85 0.84
C MET A 616 -1.19 6.71 1.84
N ALA A 617 -0.77 6.96 3.08
CA ALA A 617 -0.99 6.01 4.16
C ALA A 617 -2.45 6.12 4.67
N SER A 618 -3.02 4.98 5.07
CA SER A 618 -4.40 4.90 5.54
C SER A 618 -4.55 3.80 6.60
N ALA A 619 -5.57 3.93 7.46
CA ALA A 619 -6.00 2.91 8.42
C ALA A 619 -7.16 2.04 7.90
N GLY A 620 -7.41 2.13 6.59
CA GLY A 620 -8.60 1.60 5.91
C GLY A 620 -8.93 2.49 4.72
N SER A 621 -9.74 2.00 3.78
CA SER A 621 -10.13 2.83 2.64
C SER A 621 -10.87 4.08 3.14
N HIS A 622 -10.59 5.23 2.52
CA HIS A 622 -11.20 6.53 2.79
C HIS A 622 -10.87 7.15 4.15
N THR A 623 -9.72 6.78 4.71
CA THR A 623 -9.18 7.31 6.00
C THR A 623 -7.87 8.07 5.81
N GLU A 624 -7.44 8.27 4.58
CA GLU A 624 -6.27 9.06 4.21
C GLU A 624 -6.38 10.50 4.71
N SER A 625 -5.24 11.13 5.00
CA SER A 625 -5.19 12.53 5.44
C SER A 625 -3.86 13.17 5.03
N ALA A 626 -2.88 13.26 5.94
CA ALA A 626 -1.59 13.94 5.67
C ALA A 626 -0.38 13.02 5.52
N GLN A 627 -0.51 11.74 5.90
CA GLN A 627 0.59 10.80 5.88
C GLN A 627 0.78 10.17 4.49
N TRP A 628 2.02 10.11 4.01
CA TRP A 628 2.39 9.57 2.70
C TRP A 628 3.63 8.69 2.82
N PHE A 629 3.84 7.82 1.83
CA PHE A 629 5.01 6.96 1.72
C PHE A 629 5.61 6.99 0.32
N VAL A 630 6.91 6.67 0.21
CA VAL A 630 7.62 6.48 -1.06
C VAL A 630 8.19 5.06 -1.12
N THR A 631 7.93 4.35 -2.22
CA THR A 631 8.40 2.97 -2.39
C THR A 631 9.90 2.89 -2.70
N GLN A 632 10.58 1.91 -2.11
CA GLN A 632 11.99 1.58 -2.40
C GLN A 632 12.14 0.42 -3.39
N SER A 633 11.05 -0.31 -3.68
CA SER A 633 10.99 -1.43 -4.62
C SER A 633 9.61 -1.50 -5.25
N ALA A 634 9.42 -2.37 -6.26
CA ALA A 634 8.09 -2.77 -6.71
C ALA A 634 7.28 -3.37 -5.54
N THR A 635 6.01 -2.99 -5.42
CA THR A 635 5.12 -3.39 -4.30
C THR A 635 3.70 -3.70 -4.79
N PRO A 636 3.52 -4.68 -5.70
CA PRO A 636 2.22 -4.95 -6.35
C PRO A 636 1.08 -5.34 -5.39
N HIS A 637 1.37 -5.65 -4.12
CA HIS A 637 0.36 -5.89 -3.10
C HIS A 637 -0.36 -4.61 -2.63
N LEU A 638 0.17 -3.43 -2.95
CA LEU A 638 -0.45 -2.14 -2.66
C LEU A 638 -1.45 -1.68 -3.75
N ASP A 639 -1.37 -2.25 -4.95
CA ASP A 639 -2.19 -1.87 -6.11
C ASP A 639 -3.70 -1.94 -5.81
N GLY A 640 -4.40 -0.82 -6.01
CA GLY A 640 -5.84 -0.72 -5.74
C GLY A 640 -6.23 -0.73 -4.26
N ASN A 641 -5.26 -0.73 -3.35
CA ASN A 641 -5.50 -0.67 -1.90
C ASN A 641 -4.98 0.63 -1.28
N TYR A 642 -4.03 1.30 -1.94
CA TYR A 642 -3.49 2.59 -1.52
C TYR A 642 -3.47 3.55 -2.70
N THR A 643 -3.92 4.79 -2.47
CA THR A 643 -3.93 5.86 -3.47
C THR A 643 -2.52 6.16 -3.95
N LEU A 644 -2.23 5.90 -5.23
CA LEU A 644 -0.98 6.25 -5.90
C LEU A 644 -1.14 7.59 -6.59
N PHE A 645 -0.38 8.60 -6.17
CA PHE A 645 -0.59 9.99 -6.63
C PHE A 645 0.64 10.67 -7.25
N GLY A 646 1.73 9.93 -7.46
CA GLY A 646 2.91 10.46 -8.14
C GLY A 646 4.08 9.48 -8.21
N LYS A 647 5.21 9.95 -8.77
CA LYS A 647 6.47 9.19 -8.87
C LYS A 647 7.68 10.12 -8.73
N VAL A 648 8.69 9.66 -8.00
CA VAL A 648 10.01 10.31 -7.90
C VAL A 648 10.67 10.32 -9.28
N GLU A 649 11.09 11.50 -9.73
CA GLU A 649 11.85 11.70 -10.97
C GLU A 649 13.35 11.88 -10.69
N GLU A 650 13.70 12.44 -9.52
CA GLU A 650 15.07 12.74 -9.13
C GLU A 650 15.28 12.49 -7.62
N GLY A 651 16.46 12.02 -7.22
CA GLY A 651 16.84 11.87 -5.81
C GLY A 651 16.48 10.53 -5.15
N MET A 652 16.39 9.42 -5.91
CA MET A 652 16.14 8.08 -5.35
C MET A 652 17.23 7.63 -4.37
N ASP A 653 18.47 8.10 -4.52
CA ASP A 653 19.56 7.88 -3.58
C ASP A 653 19.29 8.50 -2.21
N VAL A 654 18.60 9.64 -2.15
CA VAL A 654 18.15 10.26 -0.88
C VAL A 654 17.13 9.34 -0.20
N ILE A 655 16.18 8.78 -0.95
CA ILE A 655 15.18 7.83 -0.45
C ILE A 655 15.85 6.56 0.11
N TYR A 656 16.87 6.04 -0.56
CA TYR A 656 17.60 4.85 -0.13
C TYR A 656 18.47 5.07 1.11
N ASN A 657 18.93 6.31 1.34
CA ASN A 657 19.76 6.67 2.50
C ASN A 657 18.99 7.30 3.66
N THR A 658 17.67 7.44 3.54
CA THR A 658 16.81 8.00 4.60
C THR A 658 16.71 7.05 5.78
N GLU A 659 16.82 7.59 6.99
CA GLU A 659 16.71 6.89 8.26
C GLU A 659 15.48 7.35 9.06
N VAL A 660 15.02 6.50 9.99
CA VAL A 660 13.94 6.89 10.91
C VAL A 660 14.36 8.08 11.76
N GLY A 661 13.51 9.10 11.79
CA GLY A 661 13.76 10.36 12.49
C GLY A 661 14.49 11.43 11.68
N ASP A 662 14.89 11.16 10.42
CA ASP A 662 15.31 12.22 9.51
C ASP A 662 14.18 13.23 9.31
N ILE A 663 14.51 14.51 9.14
CA ILE A 663 13.57 15.61 9.20
C ILE A 663 13.29 16.14 7.80
N ILE A 664 12.00 16.28 7.47
CA ILE A 664 11.53 17.03 6.31
C ILE A 664 11.69 18.51 6.64
N GLN A 665 12.60 19.19 5.95
CA GLN A 665 12.85 20.62 6.14
C GLN A 665 11.78 21.45 5.45
N GLN A 666 11.43 21.08 4.21
CA GLN A 666 10.45 21.80 3.40
C GLN A 666 9.90 20.90 2.28
N ILE A 667 8.67 21.17 1.85
CA ILE A 667 8.12 20.71 0.58
C ILE A 667 7.78 21.95 -0.25
N SER A 668 8.25 22.03 -1.49
CA SER A 668 8.00 23.15 -2.40
C SER A 668 7.35 22.66 -3.69
N ILE A 669 6.30 23.34 -4.13
CA ILE A 669 5.68 23.08 -5.44
C ILE A 669 6.45 23.87 -6.50
N LEU A 670 6.82 23.21 -7.60
CA LEU A 670 7.73 23.72 -8.64
C LEU A 670 7.00 24.24 -9.88
#